data_AF-A0A957Q909-F1
#
_entry.id   AF-A0A957Q909-F1
#
_cell.length_a   1.000
_cell.length_b   1.000
_cell.length_c   1.000
_cell.angle_alpha   90.00
_cell.angle_beta   90.00
_cell.angle_gamma   90.00
#
_symmetry.space_group_name_H-M   'P 1'
#
loop_
_entity.id
_entity.type
_entity.pdbx_description
1 polymer ?
#
loop_
_entity_poly.entity_id
_entity_poly.type
_entity_poly.pdbx_seq_one_letter_code
_entity_poly.pdbx_strand_id
1 'polypeptide(L)'
;NDGDGVPDGVDGSPFSAQAVTNSAFGLALSGYQSGKSLDVTFQIRPSDDRHLWWTNTYLDWPDNDKAGQVQRVTDESITSGVDADMQLSPVLEIALPYNGDNPSRGLPVLDGVDAASIGKTTPTTEWLDRTAMAPYAITVGEVNADDGALFAYLPLTTLEDSVGDSPVALTGVMHYEMANAASDWGDDQQVKLLWLVNGLNDDCTVPDGLSDDEAKTYCDDDANWISEQTLLTSYYDDFMVTSLSVKESHGGSAAVFAEQSVGGAYEANLWHLADVLQHTFLTRAADPNTKQRLTVGNIDSHLSPWGVGSLYVNEILDVADDVTLQAALTGAEITAMLDSARSSPSVDERAHLLFAVENSARSVSLGETGSSFGNSTFTLDLSDSAVATRGKLRWQPYIYTAGGWTPATVASANESDTVLDALDTELDSVFSDSVLAALLGETVSDYSSVRAGAKQLAVNTYLSHYAGTSVSIGAASYAGGALFSDSDYTKPSVPAAATVARLLAVIQRYYAHISLSNLDIATSDAEINAVGNTIWADLATSTGAVLTGIGDTATGDASSLAVAVQELDAWADPSDVAGLTDSNTVANTSTITRLSKIGSDAKSFAGRTKTLKGTWEQGRKLQQAMNDVKELRNAQEINLVAGAGKTELQAAQEIVDELAPKFAHKF
;
A
#
# COMPACT_ATOMS: atom_id res chain seq x y z
N ASN A 1 10.89 6.94 17.53
CA ASN A 1 12.17 7.41 17.00
C ASN A 1 13.35 7.02 17.88
N ASP A 2 14.30 6.31 17.29
CA ASP A 2 15.58 5.84 17.83
C ASP A 2 16.80 6.65 17.33
N GLY A 3 16.59 7.65 16.48
CA GLY A 3 17.58 8.61 16.02
C GLY A 3 18.40 8.17 14.80
N ASP A 4 17.90 7.21 14.02
CA ASP A 4 18.57 6.63 12.86
C ASP A 4 18.49 7.47 11.56
N GLY A 5 17.72 8.56 11.58
CA GLY A 5 17.55 9.47 10.45
C GLY A 5 16.43 9.10 9.49
N VAL A 6 15.65 8.06 9.78
CA VAL A 6 14.44 7.67 9.04
C VAL A 6 13.20 8.20 9.79
N PRO A 7 12.24 8.88 9.11
CA PRO A 7 11.01 9.30 9.76
C PRO A 7 10.15 8.11 10.23
N ASP A 8 9.62 8.17 11.44
CA ASP A 8 8.81 7.09 12.06
C ASP A 8 7.62 6.61 11.18
N GLY A 9 7.12 7.45 10.26
CA GLY A 9 6.01 7.10 9.36
C GLY A 9 6.40 6.17 8.21
N VAL A 10 7.69 6.10 7.87
CA VAL A 10 8.23 5.23 6.81
C VAL A 10 9.27 4.24 7.33
N ASP A 11 9.70 4.40 8.58
CA ASP A 11 10.64 3.48 9.22
C ASP A 11 9.96 2.16 9.61
N GLY A 12 10.44 1.05 9.07
CA GLY A 12 9.97 -0.27 9.45
C GLY A 12 10.28 -0.69 10.90
N SER A 13 11.24 -0.04 11.57
CA SER A 13 11.60 -0.32 12.97
C SER A 13 11.82 0.98 13.78
N PRO A 14 10.78 1.80 14.00
CA PRO A 14 10.88 3.19 14.51
C PRO A 14 11.44 3.37 15.92
N PHE A 15 11.82 2.28 16.58
CA PHE A 15 12.34 2.25 17.94
C PHE A 15 13.60 1.39 18.07
N SER A 16 14.17 0.89 16.96
CA SER A 16 15.36 0.03 16.98
C SER A 16 16.13 0.11 15.66
N ALA A 17 17.34 0.65 15.74
CA ALA A 17 18.33 0.67 14.67
C ALA A 17 19.67 0.14 15.17
N GLN A 18 20.50 -0.33 14.24
CA GLN A 18 21.77 -0.93 14.58
C GLN A 18 22.85 -0.56 13.56
N ALA A 19 23.88 0.15 14.06
CA ALA A 19 25.06 0.46 13.27
C ALA A 19 25.85 -0.82 12.97
N VAL A 20 26.26 -1.00 11.71
CA VAL A 20 27.12 -2.10 11.28
C VAL A 20 28.56 -1.60 11.25
N THR A 21 29.45 -2.32 11.92
CA THR A 21 30.89 -1.99 11.94
C THR A 21 31.63 -2.92 10.99
N ASN A 22 32.57 -2.38 10.19
CA ASN A 22 33.34 -3.08 9.15
C ASN A 22 32.57 -3.40 7.85
N SER A 23 31.60 -2.56 7.47
CA SER A 23 30.86 -2.67 6.20
C SER A 23 30.14 -4.01 5.97
N ALA A 24 29.99 -4.85 7.01
CA ALA A 24 29.44 -6.19 6.90
C ALA A 24 28.82 -6.66 8.22
N PHE A 25 27.74 -7.45 8.13
CA PHE A 25 27.17 -8.16 9.26
C PHE A 25 26.80 -9.60 8.88
N GLY A 26 26.67 -10.49 9.87
CA GLY A 26 26.13 -11.84 9.70
C GLY A 26 24.61 -11.86 9.83
N LEU A 27 23.93 -12.63 8.98
CA LEU A 27 22.49 -12.87 9.06
C LEU A 27 22.25 -14.34 9.38
N ALA A 28 21.63 -14.58 10.54
CA ALA A 28 21.21 -15.89 10.98
C ALA A 28 19.68 -15.93 11.04
N LEU A 29 19.06 -16.86 10.31
CA LEU A 29 17.62 -17.10 10.36
C LEU A 29 17.34 -18.42 11.07
N SER A 30 16.29 -18.48 11.87
CA SER A 30 15.89 -19.69 12.59
C SER A 30 14.37 -19.74 12.83
N GLY A 31 13.88 -20.92 13.21
CA GLY A 31 12.46 -21.10 13.55
C GLY A 31 11.49 -21.10 12.38
N TYR A 32 11.97 -21.07 11.15
CA TYR A 32 11.16 -21.13 9.92
C TYR A 32 10.77 -22.58 9.56
N GLN A 33 9.86 -22.75 8.61
CA GLN A 33 9.32 -24.03 8.13
C GLN A 33 9.79 -24.33 6.71
N SER A 34 10.22 -25.56 6.45
CA SER A 34 10.56 -26.02 5.10
C SER A 34 9.33 -25.98 4.17
N GLY A 35 9.54 -25.64 2.91
CA GLY A 35 8.48 -25.49 1.91
C GLY A 35 7.63 -24.24 2.06
N LYS A 36 8.07 -23.27 2.87
CA LYS A 36 7.45 -21.94 2.99
C LYS A 36 8.37 -20.87 2.42
N SER A 37 7.77 -19.91 1.74
CA SER A 37 8.43 -18.71 1.25
C SER A 37 8.78 -17.80 2.41
N LEU A 38 10.01 -17.27 2.39
CA LEU A 38 10.58 -16.45 3.45
C LEU A 38 11.20 -15.20 2.83
N ASP A 39 10.63 -14.05 3.16
CA ASP A 39 11.11 -12.76 2.69
C ASP A 39 11.86 -12.05 3.81
N VAL A 40 13.11 -11.65 3.55
CA VAL A 40 13.91 -10.80 4.44
C VAL A 40 13.97 -9.40 3.85
N THR A 41 13.28 -8.46 4.49
CA THR A 41 13.28 -7.05 4.10
C THR A 41 14.38 -6.32 4.85
N PHE A 42 15.26 -5.69 4.09
CA PHE A 42 16.32 -4.81 4.59
C PHE A 42 15.89 -3.36 4.36
N GLN A 43 16.00 -2.54 5.40
CA GLN A 43 16.03 -1.09 5.30
C GLN A 43 17.37 -0.64 5.88
N ILE A 44 18.18 0.02 5.06
CA ILE A 44 19.52 0.44 5.44
C ILE A 44 19.72 1.90 5.11
N ARG A 45 20.67 2.52 5.80
CA ARG A 45 21.12 3.88 5.52
C ARG A 45 22.63 3.89 5.39
N PRO A 46 23.22 4.35 4.28
CA PRO A 46 24.66 4.58 4.19
C PRO A 46 25.12 5.50 5.32
N SER A 47 26.34 5.30 5.81
CA SER A 47 26.90 6.13 6.90
C SER A 47 27.16 7.57 6.45
N ASP A 48 27.34 7.78 5.14
CA ASP A 48 27.36 9.09 4.50
C ASP A 48 26.01 9.35 3.82
N ASP A 49 25.20 10.22 4.41
CA ASP A 49 23.87 10.60 3.91
C ASP A 49 23.88 11.11 2.45
N ARG A 50 25.02 11.59 1.95
CA ARG A 50 25.14 12.02 0.54
C ARG A 50 24.98 10.85 -0.43
N HIS A 51 25.32 9.63 -0.01
CA HIS A 51 25.22 8.44 -0.85
C HIS A 51 23.77 8.01 -1.08
N LEU A 52 22.81 8.45 -0.24
CA LEU A 52 21.38 8.24 -0.53
C LEU A 52 20.97 8.86 -1.89
N TRP A 53 21.61 9.98 -2.25
CA TRP A 53 21.38 10.69 -3.51
C TRP A 53 22.14 10.09 -4.71
N TRP A 54 23.02 9.10 -4.50
CA TRP A 54 23.71 8.42 -5.59
C TRP A 54 22.80 7.43 -6.32
N THR A 55 21.76 6.94 -5.65
CA THR A 55 20.79 6.04 -6.25
C THR A 55 20.13 6.73 -7.43
N ASN A 56 20.18 6.10 -8.61
CA ASN A 56 19.70 6.68 -9.87
C ASN A 56 20.43 7.95 -10.30
N THR A 57 21.65 8.18 -9.80
CA THR A 57 22.55 9.18 -10.42
C THR A 57 23.02 8.62 -11.75
N TYR A 58 22.67 9.34 -12.81
CA TYR A 58 23.16 9.15 -14.16
C TYR A 58 24.33 10.09 -14.39
N LEU A 59 25.46 9.56 -14.83
CA LEU A 59 26.65 10.33 -15.15
C LEU A 59 26.92 10.21 -16.65
N ASP A 60 27.33 11.34 -17.21
CA ASP A 60 27.75 11.46 -18.60
C ASP A 60 29.27 11.20 -18.70
N TRP A 61 29.70 10.48 -19.74
CA TRP A 61 31.11 10.26 -20.04
C TRP A 61 31.50 11.11 -21.25
N PRO A 62 32.76 11.59 -21.35
CA PRO A 62 33.15 12.37 -22.52
C PRO A 62 32.94 11.63 -23.85
N ASP A 63 32.24 12.29 -24.77
CA ASP A 63 32.07 11.83 -26.15
C ASP A 63 33.40 11.52 -26.85
N ASN A 64 33.36 10.53 -27.75
CA ASN A 64 34.46 10.15 -28.63
C ASN A 64 35.74 9.77 -27.88
N ASP A 65 35.60 9.22 -26.68
CA ASP A 65 36.69 8.60 -25.94
C ASP A 65 36.97 7.21 -26.50
N LYS A 66 37.91 7.13 -27.45
CA LYS A 66 38.37 5.87 -28.05
C LYS A 66 39.50 5.22 -27.24
N ALA A 67 39.87 5.75 -26.07
CA ALA A 67 41.04 5.32 -25.32
C ALA A 67 40.72 4.93 -23.88
N GLY A 68 41.41 3.92 -23.35
CA GLY A 68 41.26 3.51 -21.96
C GLY A 68 40.37 2.28 -21.78
N GLN A 69 39.90 2.07 -20.55
CA GLN A 69 39.06 0.92 -20.18
C GLN A 69 37.58 1.16 -20.40
N VAL A 70 37.17 2.43 -20.46
CA VAL A 70 35.83 2.87 -20.85
C VAL A 70 35.99 3.57 -22.18
N GLN A 71 35.31 3.07 -23.21
CA GLN A 71 35.30 3.66 -24.54
C GLN A 71 33.88 4.11 -24.86
N ARG A 72 33.75 5.34 -25.37
CA ARG A 72 32.47 5.96 -25.71
C ARG A 72 32.57 6.70 -27.04
N VAL A 73 31.97 6.13 -28.06
CA VAL A 73 32.01 6.54 -29.47
C VAL A 73 30.60 6.81 -30.00
N THR A 74 29.60 6.03 -29.59
CA THR A 74 28.20 6.26 -29.97
C THR A 74 27.52 7.27 -29.03
N ASP A 75 26.34 7.77 -29.40
CA ASP A 75 25.50 8.69 -28.62
C ASP A 75 24.29 7.98 -27.97
N GLU A 76 24.35 6.65 -27.87
CA GLU A 76 23.39 5.87 -27.08
C GLU A 76 23.34 6.32 -25.60
N SER A 77 22.28 5.94 -24.89
CA SER A 77 22.18 6.24 -23.46
C SER A 77 21.66 5.03 -22.74
N ILE A 78 22.17 4.84 -21.51
CA ILE A 78 21.78 3.75 -20.63
C ILE A 78 20.29 3.82 -20.26
N THR A 79 19.68 5.01 -20.36
CA THR A 79 18.28 5.23 -20.07
C THR A 79 17.64 6.19 -21.07
N SER A 80 16.39 5.93 -21.44
CA SER A 80 15.68 6.79 -22.39
C SER A 80 15.39 8.17 -21.77
N GLY A 81 15.75 9.24 -22.49
CA GLY A 81 15.36 10.61 -22.13
C GLY A 81 16.36 11.38 -21.27
N VAL A 82 17.50 10.78 -20.94
CA VAL A 82 18.65 11.45 -20.31
C VAL A 82 19.90 11.07 -21.09
N ASP A 83 20.83 12.00 -21.28
CA ASP A 83 22.15 11.71 -21.82
C ASP A 83 23.01 11.13 -20.70
N ALA A 84 23.24 9.82 -20.73
CA ALA A 84 23.73 9.08 -19.58
C ALA A 84 24.50 7.82 -20.01
N ASP A 85 25.79 7.81 -19.70
CA ASP A 85 26.66 6.69 -20.01
C ASP A 85 26.90 5.78 -18.81
N MET A 86 26.73 6.29 -17.59
CA MET A 86 26.97 5.54 -16.36
C MET A 86 25.83 5.67 -15.38
N GLN A 87 25.63 4.60 -14.61
CA GLN A 87 24.63 4.51 -13.56
C GLN A 87 25.24 3.88 -12.31
N LEU A 88 24.99 4.53 -11.16
CA LEU A 88 25.28 3.97 -9.86
C LEU A 88 24.06 3.23 -9.33
N SER A 89 24.24 1.96 -8.96
CA SER A 89 23.19 1.11 -8.43
C SER A 89 23.59 0.53 -7.07
N PRO A 90 22.85 0.82 -5.99
CA PRO A 90 23.09 0.19 -4.71
C PRO A 90 22.55 -1.23 -4.70
N VAL A 91 23.34 -2.18 -4.22
CA VAL A 91 22.94 -3.57 -4.02
C VAL A 91 23.43 -4.08 -2.66
N LEU A 92 22.73 -5.04 -2.08
CA LEU A 92 23.29 -5.89 -1.03
C LEU A 92 23.94 -7.11 -1.66
N GLU A 93 25.23 -7.32 -1.38
CA GLU A 93 25.91 -8.58 -1.64
C GLU A 93 25.73 -9.49 -0.42
N ILE A 94 25.13 -10.66 -0.63
CA ILE A 94 24.85 -11.65 0.41
C ILE A 94 25.64 -12.92 0.09
N ALA A 95 26.63 -13.25 0.92
CA ALA A 95 27.37 -14.49 0.82
C ALA A 95 26.55 -15.64 1.43
N LEU A 96 26.28 -16.66 0.63
CA LEU A 96 25.47 -17.83 0.95
C LEU A 96 26.41 -19.05 1.08
N PRO A 97 26.90 -19.39 2.29
CA PRO A 97 27.79 -20.52 2.48
C PRO A 97 27.09 -21.85 2.20
N TYR A 98 27.81 -22.82 1.61
CA TYR A 98 27.26 -24.15 1.39
C TYR A 98 27.17 -24.93 2.71
N ASN A 99 25.99 -25.49 2.99
CA ASN A 99 25.77 -26.41 4.09
C ASN A 99 25.12 -27.70 3.56
N GLY A 100 25.59 -28.87 4.01
CA GLY A 100 25.05 -30.16 3.57
C GLY A 100 23.60 -30.43 4.03
N ASP A 101 23.17 -29.80 5.12
CA ASP A 101 21.80 -29.85 5.64
C ASP A 101 20.88 -28.82 4.95
N ASN A 102 21.46 -27.82 4.27
CA ASN A 102 20.75 -26.86 3.41
C ASN A 102 21.47 -26.65 2.07
N PRO A 103 21.42 -27.63 1.15
CA PRO A 103 22.24 -27.58 -0.06
C PRO A 103 21.84 -26.48 -1.06
N SER A 104 20.58 -25.99 -1.02
CA SER A 104 20.13 -24.85 -1.82
C SER A 104 20.49 -23.49 -1.19
N ARG A 105 20.99 -23.50 0.05
CA ARG A 105 21.35 -22.28 0.81
C ARG A 105 20.14 -21.35 0.99
N GLY A 106 18.96 -21.95 1.12
CA GLY A 106 17.67 -21.25 1.21
C GLY A 106 17.15 -20.66 -0.08
N LEU A 107 17.83 -20.83 -1.22
CA LEU A 107 17.34 -20.32 -2.50
C LEU A 107 16.25 -21.24 -3.11
N PRO A 108 15.30 -20.68 -3.87
CA PRO A 108 14.28 -21.44 -4.59
C PRO A 108 14.87 -22.50 -5.53
N VAL A 109 14.24 -23.67 -5.56
CA VAL A 109 14.70 -24.83 -6.33
C VAL A 109 13.69 -25.16 -7.42
N LEU A 110 14.17 -25.41 -8.64
CA LEU A 110 13.35 -25.79 -9.78
C LEU A 110 12.46 -27.01 -9.48
N ASP A 111 11.22 -26.95 -9.97
CA ASP A 111 10.29 -28.06 -9.90
C ASP A 111 10.91 -29.38 -10.38
N GLY A 112 10.83 -30.41 -9.54
CA GLY A 112 11.34 -31.76 -9.83
C GLY A 112 12.83 -31.97 -9.56
N VAL A 113 13.57 -30.95 -9.14
CA VAL A 113 14.95 -31.12 -8.66
C VAL A 113 14.95 -31.50 -7.18
N ASP A 114 15.60 -32.61 -6.84
CA ASP A 114 15.81 -33.00 -5.45
C ASP A 114 16.90 -32.12 -4.83
N ALA A 115 16.54 -31.27 -3.87
CA ALA A 115 17.48 -30.38 -3.21
C ALA A 115 18.65 -31.12 -2.53
N ALA A 116 18.45 -32.37 -2.07
CA ALA A 116 19.52 -33.18 -1.50
C ALA A 116 20.61 -33.57 -2.52
N SER A 117 20.32 -33.45 -3.82
CA SER A 117 21.27 -33.71 -4.91
C SER A 117 22.14 -32.49 -5.27
N ILE A 118 21.82 -31.30 -4.74
CA ILE A 118 22.58 -30.09 -5.00
C ILE A 118 23.92 -30.19 -4.25
N GLY A 119 24.99 -30.35 -5.01
CA GLY A 119 26.34 -30.40 -4.49
C GLY A 119 26.92 -29.02 -4.29
N LYS A 120 28.04 -29.00 -3.56
CA LYS A 120 28.89 -27.81 -3.36
C LYS A 120 29.20 -27.08 -4.68
N THR A 121 29.40 -27.81 -5.77
CA THR A 121 29.84 -27.32 -7.09
C THR A 121 28.77 -27.44 -8.18
N THR A 122 27.51 -27.74 -7.83
CA THR A 122 26.46 -27.89 -8.84
C THR A 122 26.13 -26.50 -9.43
N PRO A 123 26.22 -26.32 -10.77
CA PRO A 123 25.93 -25.03 -11.41
C PRO A 123 24.51 -24.54 -11.09
N THR A 124 24.35 -23.25 -10.82
CA THR A 124 23.01 -22.66 -10.51
C THR A 124 22.00 -22.88 -11.62
N THR A 125 22.44 -23.02 -12.88
CA THR A 125 21.57 -23.27 -14.04
C THR A 125 20.86 -24.62 -13.99
N GLU A 126 21.31 -25.56 -13.16
CA GLU A 126 20.73 -26.90 -13.06
C GLU A 126 19.62 -27.01 -12.00
N TRP A 127 19.56 -26.08 -11.03
CA TRP A 127 18.68 -26.23 -9.87
C TRP A 127 18.02 -24.94 -9.38
N LEU A 128 18.57 -23.76 -9.65
CA LEU A 128 18.04 -22.50 -9.11
C LEU A 128 16.80 -22.07 -9.90
N ASP A 129 15.68 -21.86 -9.21
CA ASP A 129 14.50 -21.25 -9.82
C ASP A 129 14.66 -19.73 -9.92
N ARG A 130 15.14 -19.27 -11.07
CA ARG A 130 15.28 -17.84 -11.36
C ARG A 130 13.95 -17.14 -11.60
N THR A 131 12.89 -17.86 -11.93
CA THR A 131 11.55 -17.29 -12.12
C THR A 131 10.97 -16.87 -10.78
N ALA A 132 11.17 -17.65 -9.72
CA ALA A 132 10.79 -17.28 -8.35
C ALA A 132 11.52 -16.03 -7.84
N MET A 133 12.77 -15.81 -8.28
CA MET A 133 13.59 -14.66 -7.85
C MET A 133 13.38 -13.40 -8.69
N ALA A 134 12.87 -13.54 -9.92
CA ALA A 134 12.71 -12.43 -10.86
C ALA A 134 11.86 -11.25 -10.35
N PRO A 135 10.74 -11.46 -9.60
CA PRO A 135 9.96 -10.36 -9.04
C PRO A 135 10.75 -9.43 -8.11
N TYR A 136 11.84 -9.93 -7.52
CA TYR A 136 12.71 -9.19 -6.61
C TYR A 136 13.98 -8.67 -7.29
N ALA A 137 14.14 -8.95 -8.58
CA ALA A 137 15.34 -8.62 -9.37
C ALA A 137 16.66 -9.12 -8.74
N ILE A 138 16.60 -10.18 -7.93
CA ILE A 138 17.79 -10.77 -7.30
C ILE A 138 18.56 -11.55 -8.36
N THR A 139 19.87 -11.34 -8.39
CA THR A 139 20.78 -12.15 -9.23
C THR A 139 21.69 -12.99 -8.35
N VAL A 140 22.01 -14.21 -8.78
CA VAL A 140 22.91 -15.12 -8.05
C VAL A 140 24.11 -15.42 -8.92
N GLY A 141 25.29 -15.08 -8.41
CA GLY A 141 26.58 -15.35 -9.04
C GLY A 141 26.93 -16.83 -9.05
N GLU A 142 27.96 -17.18 -9.81
CA GLU A 142 28.44 -18.55 -9.91
C GLU A 142 29.05 -19.04 -8.60
N VAL A 143 29.08 -20.37 -8.45
CA VAL A 143 29.64 -21.07 -7.29
C VAL A 143 31.13 -20.78 -7.17
N ASN A 144 31.58 -20.32 -6.00
CA ASN A 144 33.00 -20.35 -5.67
C ASN A 144 33.45 -21.82 -5.59
N ALA A 145 34.30 -22.24 -6.54
CA ALA A 145 34.74 -23.62 -6.66
C ALA A 145 35.46 -24.16 -5.40
N ASP A 146 36.07 -23.29 -4.59
CA ASP A 146 36.87 -23.68 -3.45
C ASP A 146 36.03 -23.99 -2.21
N ASP A 147 35.01 -23.17 -1.90
CA ASP A 147 34.20 -23.24 -0.68
C ASP A 147 32.70 -23.46 -0.92
N GLY A 148 32.25 -23.43 -2.18
CA GLY A 148 30.86 -23.66 -2.56
C GLY A 148 29.93 -22.51 -2.22
N ALA A 149 30.45 -21.38 -1.77
CA ALA A 149 29.64 -20.21 -1.50
C ALA A 149 29.03 -19.66 -2.79
N LEU A 150 27.81 -19.14 -2.68
CA LEU A 150 27.18 -18.30 -3.70
C LEU A 150 27.14 -16.86 -3.22
N PHE A 151 27.03 -15.93 -4.15
CA PHE A 151 26.75 -14.53 -3.86
C PHE A 151 25.42 -14.16 -4.49
N ALA A 152 24.47 -13.72 -3.67
CA ALA A 152 23.24 -13.09 -4.15
C ALA A 152 23.41 -11.58 -4.13
N TYR A 153 23.04 -10.93 -5.23
CA TYR A 153 23.02 -9.47 -5.36
C TYR A 153 21.56 -9.03 -5.35
N LEU A 154 21.17 -8.39 -4.25
CA LEU A 154 19.84 -7.85 -4.01
C LEU A 154 19.84 -6.35 -4.37
N PRO A 155 19.15 -5.92 -5.43
CA PRO A 155 19.03 -4.49 -5.73
C PRO A 155 18.27 -3.75 -4.64
N LEU A 156 18.68 -2.51 -4.37
CA LEU A 156 18.04 -1.63 -3.41
C LEU A 156 17.35 -0.46 -4.13
N THR A 157 16.20 -0.05 -3.61
CA THR A 157 15.47 1.15 -4.05
C THR A 157 15.49 2.22 -2.98
N THR A 158 15.33 3.48 -3.37
CA THR A 158 15.21 4.59 -2.41
C THR A 158 13.87 4.52 -1.67
N LEU A 159 13.95 4.69 -0.35
CA LEU A 159 12.80 5.00 0.48
C LEU A 159 12.77 6.51 0.69
N GLU A 160 11.65 7.15 0.36
CA GLU A 160 11.49 8.60 0.42
C GLU A 160 10.57 9.05 1.56
N ASP A 161 10.78 10.26 2.06
CA ASP A 161 9.85 10.88 3.01
C ASP A 161 8.55 11.30 2.31
N SER A 162 7.43 10.82 2.85
CA SER A 162 6.05 11.17 2.46
C SER A 162 5.76 12.68 2.34
N VAL A 163 6.53 13.55 3.00
CA VAL A 163 6.30 15.01 3.01
C VAL A 163 7.22 15.77 2.04
N GLY A 164 8.31 15.18 1.56
CA GLY A 164 9.39 15.96 0.95
C GLY A 164 10.22 15.31 -0.16
N ASP A 165 9.77 14.19 -0.73
CA ASP A 165 10.43 13.43 -1.82
C ASP A 165 11.95 13.21 -1.60
N SER A 166 12.40 13.29 -0.35
CA SER A 166 13.81 13.23 0.01
C SER A 166 14.14 11.79 0.37
N PRO A 167 15.20 11.20 -0.21
CA PRO A 167 15.60 9.84 0.13
C PRO A 167 16.09 9.81 1.58
N VAL A 168 15.53 8.89 2.37
CA VAL A 168 15.82 8.71 3.80
C VAL A 168 16.48 7.36 4.11
N ALA A 169 16.27 6.36 3.25
CA ALA A 169 16.90 5.05 3.37
C ALA A 169 16.96 4.34 2.01
N LEU A 170 17.58 3.17 1.98
CA LEU A 170 17.53 2.20 0.90
C LEU A 170 16.79 0.96 1.39
N THR A 171 15.95 0.37 0.54
CA THR A 171 15.18 -0.83 0.88
C THR A 171 15.29 -1.91 -0.18
N GLY A 172 15.25 -3.18 0.25
CA GLY A 172 15.24 -4.33 -0.64
C GLY A 172 14.77 -5.59 0.07
N VAL A 173 14.28 -6.56 -0.70
CA VAL A 173 13.73 -7.81 -0.18
C VAL A 173 14.48 -9.00 -0.75
N MET A 174 15.17 -9.76 0.11
CA MET A 174 15.76 -11.03 -0.25
C MET A 174 14.70 -12.13 -0.07
N HIS A 175 14.44 -12.86 -1.15
CA HIS A 175 13.49 -13.97 -1.14
C HIS A 175 14.22 -15.31 -1.00
N TYR A 176 13.70 -16.14 -0.11
CA TYR A 176 14.16 -17.49 0.16
C TYR A 176 12.99 -18.47 0.08
N GLU A 177 13.28 -19.70 -0.33
CA GLU A 177 12.35 -20.82 -0.30
C GLU A 177 13.13 -22.07 0.10
N MET A 178 12.99 -22.45 1.37
CA MET A 178 13.74 -23.58 1.91
C MET A 178 13.18 -24.89 1.36
N ALA A 179 14.03 -25.67 0.69
CA ALA A 179 13.63 -26.97 0.18
C ALA A 179 13.11 -27.88 1.30
N ASN A 180 12.11 -28.71 0.98
CA ASN A 180 11.39 -29.58 1.94
C ASN A 180 12.27 -30.52 2.79
N ALA A 181 13.53 -30.73 2.40
CA ALA A 181 14.47 -31.62 3.09
C ALA A 181 15.43 -30.90 4.06
N ALA A 182 15.47 -29.57 4.05
CA ALA A 182 16.41 -28.82 4.88
C ALA A 182 15.91 -28.68 6.31
N SER A 183 16.74 -29.05 7.28
CA SER A 183 16.43 -29.03 8.71
C SER A 183 17.08 -27.86 9.48
N ASP A 184 17.97 -27.12 8.82
CA ASP A 184 18.72 -26.00 9.39
C ASP A 184 18.97 -24.93 8.31
N TRP A 185 19.25 -23.70 8.73
CA TRP A 185 19.59 -22.59 7.82
C TRP A 185 21.00 -22.76 7.27
N GLY A 186 21.87 -23.31 8.11
CA GLY A 186 23.29 -23.40 7.89
C GLY A 186 24.03 -22.24 8.54
N ASP A 187 25.21 -21.94 8.00
CA ASP A 187 26.09 -20.92 8.57
C ASP A 187 25.55 -19.50 8.33
N ASP A 188 25.93 -18.56 9.18
CA ASP A 188 25.57 -17.13 9.06
C ASP A 188 25.94 -16.59 7.66
N GLN A 189 24.97 -15.91 7.04
CA GLN A 189 25.17 -15.28 5.73
C GLN A 189 25.81 -13.91 5.91
N GLN A 190 26.86 -13.58 5.17
CA GLN A 190 27.49 -12.26 5.29
C GLN A 190 26.82 -11.26 4.34
N VAL A 191 26.30 -10.16 4.87
CA VAL A 191 25.62 -9.10 4.12
C VAL A 191 26.51 -7.86 4.06
N LYS A 192 26.67 -7.27 2.87
CA LYS A 192 27.45 -6.04 2.62
C LYS A 192 26.69 -5.09 1.69
N LEU A 193 26.84 -3.78 1.91
CA LEU A 193 26.40 -2.77 0.94
C LEU A 193 27.47 -2.58 -0.11
N LEU A 194 27.09 -2.79 -1.38
CA LEU A 194 27.94 -2.68 -2.56
C LEU A 194 27.32 -1.68 -3.52
N TRP A 195 28.12 -0.73 -4.00
CA TRP A 195 27.74 0.15 -5.10
C TRP A 195 28.31 -0.41 -6.39
N LEU A 196 27.42 -0.69 -7.35
CA LEU A 196 27.79 -1.07 -8.71
C LEU A 196 27.84 0.17 -9.58
N VAL A 197 28.96 0.36 -10.27
CA VAL A 197 29.10 1.39 -11.31
C VAL A 197 28.97 0.68 -12.65
N ASN A 198 27.78 0.76 -13.24
CA ASN A 198 27.53 0.27 -14.58
C ASN A 198 27.78 1.40 -15.57
N GLY A 199 28.29 1.08 -16.75
CA GLY A 199 28.36 2.04 -17.84
C GLY A 199 28.26 1.41 -19.20
N LEU A 200 27.88 2.21 -20.19
CA LEU A 200 28.00 1.88 -21.58
C LEU A 200 29.48 1.87 -21.94
N ASN A 201 29.93 0.73 -22.45
CA ASN A 201 31.24 0.59 -23.04
C ASN A 201 31.05 0.18 -24.49
N ASP A 202 31.63 0.97 -25.39
CA ASP A 202 31.57 0.68 -26.81
C ASP A 202 32.73 -0.22 -27.18
N ASP A 203 32.44 -1.30 -27.89
CA ASP A 203 33.46 -2.15 -28.47
C ASP A 203 33.36 -2.17 -30.00
N CYS A 204 34.52 -2.20 -30.64
CA CYS A 204 34.65 -2.44 -32.06
C CYS A 204 35.18 -3.85 -32.28
N THR A 205 34.27 -4.81 -32.40
CA THR A 205 34.64 -6.20 -32.71
C THR A 205 35.04 -6.33 -34.18
N VAL A 206 36.35 -6.32 -34.43
CA VAL A 206 36.92 -6.43 -35.79
C VAL A 206 36.64 -7.81 -36.40
N PRO A 207 36.11 -7.89 -37.64
CA PRO A 207 35.95 -9.16 -38.36
C PRO A 207 37.25 -9.93 -38.57
N ASP A 208 37.18 -11.26 -38.47
CA ASP A 208 38.31 -12.14 -38.74
C ASP A 208 38.89 -11.94 -40.14
N GLY A 209 40.23 -11.94 -40.24
CA GLY A 209 40.96 -11.94 -41.52
C GLY A 209 41.32 -10.56 -42.07
N LEU A 210 40.98 -9.47 -41.36
CA LEU A 210 41.49 -8.13 -41.67
C LEU A 210 42.96 -7.99 -41.22
N SER A 211 43.77 -7.29 -42.02
CA SER A 211 45.09 -6.82 -41.57
C SER A 211 44.96 -5.72 -40.51
N ASP A 212 46.03 -5.46 -39.75
CA ASP A 212 46.02 -4.42 -38.70
C ASP A 212 45.56 -3.03 -39.21
N ASP A 213 45.94 -2.66 -40.44
CA ASP A 213 45.54 -1.37 -41.05
C ASP A 213 44.06 -1.38 -41.48
N GLU A 214 43.55 -2.52 -41.95
CA GLU A 214 42.13 -2.69 -42.29
C GLU A 214 41.24 -2.74 -41.04
N ALA A 215 41.71 -3.41 -39.98
CA ALA A 215 41.07 -3.45 -38.67
C ALA A 215 40.96 -2.04 -38.07
N LYS A 216 42.04 -1.25 -38.17
CA LYS A 216 42.03 0.15 -37.75
C LYS A 216 41.03 0.97 -38.56
N THR A 217 41.04 0.83 -39.89
CA THR A 217 40.10 1.55 -40.77
C THR A 217 38.65 1.16 -40.48
N TYR A 218 38.41 -0.10 -40.11
CA TYR A 218 37.10 -0.60 -39.69
C TYR A 218 36.61 0.11 -38.42
N CYS A 219 37.46 0.23 -37.39
CA CYS A 219 37.11 0.91 -36.14
C CYS A 219 37.19 2.45 -36.21
N ASP A 220 37.70 3.03 -37.30
CA ASP A 220 37.60 4.47 -37.54
C ASP A 220 36.18 4.89 -37.97
N ASP A 221 35.33 3.94 -38.40
CA ASP A 221 33.91 4.15 -38.69
C ASP A 221 33.05 3.84 -37.47
N ASP A 222 32.44 4.87 -36.89
CA ASP A 222 31.63 4.79 -35.67
C ASP A 222 30.43 3.84 -35.83
N ALA A 223 29.97 3.58 -37.06
CA ALA A 223 28.89 2.62 -37.34
C ALA A 223 29.27 1.15 -37.04
N ASN A 224 30.55 0.85 -36.83
CA ASN A 224 31.05 -0.48 -36.46
C ASN A 224 31.23 -0.68 -34.95
N TRP A 225 30.93 0.33 -34.15
CA TRP A 225 30.97 0.25 -32.69
C TRP A 225 29.59 -0.16 -32.17
N ILE A 226 29.59 -1.01 -31.14
CA ILE A 226 28.38 -1.48 -30.47
C ILE A 226 28.50 -1.13 -29.00
N SER A 227 27.48 -0.49 -28.46
CA SER A 227 27.40 -0.17 -27.03
C SER A 227 26.88 -1.35 -26.24
N GLU A 228 27.60 -1.73 -25.18
CA GLU A 228 27.15 -2.72 -24.23
C GLU A 228 27.22 -2.18 -22.81
N GLN A 229 26.19 -2.45 -22.02
CA GLN A 229 26.23 -2.14 -20.59
C GLN A 229 27.15 -3.13 -19.88
N THR A 230 28.18 -2.60 -19.22
CA THR A 230 29.20 -3.38 -18.51
C THR A 230 29.35 -2.88 -17.07
N LEU A 231 29.73 -3.79 -16.16
CA LEU A 231 30.14 -3.41 -14.81
C LEU A 231 31.57 -2.87 -14.85
N LEU A 232 31.74 -1.57 -14.59
CA LEU A 232 33.03 -0.91 -14.65
C LEU A 232 33.84 -1.10 -13.36
N THR A 233 33.18 -0.92 -12.22
CA THR A 233 33.78 -1.09 -10.90
C THR A 233 32.71 -1.31 -9.85
N SER A 234 33.13 -1.76 -8.67
CA SER A 234 32.27 -1.83 -7.50
C SER A 234 33.04 -1.44 -6.24
N TYR A 235 32.34 -0.92 -5.25
CA TYR A 235 32.94 -0.54 -3.97
C TYR A 235 31.96 -0.78 -2.82
N TYR A 236 32.51 -1.24 -1.69
CA TYR A 236 31.73 -1.44 -0.47
C TYR A 236 31.56 -0.11 0.28
N ASP A 237 30.49 -0.02 1.04
CA ASP A 237 30.16 1.15 1.85
C ASP A 237 29.82 0.75 3.30
N ASP A 238 30.06 1.67 4.23
CA ASP A 238 29.62 1.51 5.61
C ASP A 238 28.17 1.95 5.73
N PHE A 239 27.36 1.24 6.51
CA PHE A 239 25.93 1.53 6.64
C PHE A 239 25.37 1.17 8.01
N MET A 240 24.16 1.63 8.25
CA MET A 240 23.33 1.31 9.40
C MET A 240 22.12 0.51 8.93
N VAL A 241 21.74 -0.52 9.69
CA VAL A 241 20.47 -1.22 9.50
C VAL A 241 19.42 -0.46 10.30
N THR A 242 18.51 0.20 9.60
CA THR A 242 17.42 1.00 10.17
C THR A 242 16.18 0.15 10.40
N SER A 243 15.95 -0.84 9.54
CA SER A 243 14.98 -1.91 9.78
C SER A 243 15.47 -3.22 9.18
N LEU A 244 15.17 -4.32 9.86
CA LEU A 244 15.37 -5.67 9.34
C LEU A 244 14.18 -6.49 9.77
N SER A 245 13.45 -7.06 8.82
CA SER A 245 12.33 -7.93 9.13
C SER A 245 12.37 -9.19 8.30
N VAL A 246 11.93 -10.29 8.90
CA VAL A 246 11.69 -11.55 8.23
C VAL A 246 10.20 -11.86 8.27
N LYS A 247 9.65 -12.30 7.14
CA LYS A 247 8.27 -12.72 7.00
C LYS A 247 8.24 -14.10 6.33
N GLU A 248 7.67 -15.08 7.04
CA GLU A 248 7.36 -16.38 6.46
C GLU A 248 5.89 -16.40 6.02
N SER A 249 5.65 -16.62 4.73
CA SER A 249 4.32 -16.77 4.18
C SER A 249 3.81 -18.20 4.39
N HIS A 250 2.64 -18.32 4.99
CA HIS A 250 1.88 -19.57 5.18
C HIS A 250 0.78 -19.74 4.14
N GLY A 251 0.86 -18.96 3.07
CA GLY A 251 -0.06 -18.95 1.95
C GLY A 251 -1.21 -17.96 2.09
N GLY A 252 -1.95 -17.85 1.00
CA GLY A 252 -3.08 -16.95 0.92
C GLY A 252 -4.16 -17.46 -0.01
N SER A 253 -5.30 -16.80 0.04
CA SER A 253 -6.46 -17.09 -0.78
C SER A 253 -7.16 -15.79 -1.13
N ALA A 254 -7.80 -15.74 -2.28
CA ALA A 254 -8.61 -14.61 -2.69
C ALA A 254 -9.90 -15.08 -3.37
N ALA A 255 -10.98 -14.35 -3.13
CA ALA A 255 -12.20 -14.43 -3.92
C ALA A 255 -12.44 -13.07 -4.58
N VAL A 256 -12.65 -13.09 -5.88
CA VAL A 256 -13.00 -11.91 -6.67
C VAL A 256 -14.45 -12.05 -7.11
N PHE A 257 -15.25 -11.01 -6.84
CA PHE A 257 -16.67 -10.98 -7.14
C PHE A 257 -16.99 -9.91 -8.18
N ALA A 258 -17.80 -10.25 -9.17
CA ALA A 258 -18.34 -9.31 -10.17
C ALA A 258 -19.85 -9.46 -10.32
N GLU A 259 -20.55 -8.36 -10.57
CA GLU A 259 -21.95 -8.40 -10.96
C GLU A 259 -22.08 -8.72 -12.46
N GLN A 260 -22.90 -9.72 -12.81
CA GLN A 260 -23.05 -10.23 -14.19
C GLN A 260 -23.89 -9.31 -15.09
N SER A 261 -24.71 -8.45 -14.51
CA SER A 261 -25.57 -7.55 -15.31
C SER A 261 -24.83 -6.29 -15.71
N VAL A 262 -24.99 -5.89 -16.97
CA VAL A 262 -24.73 -4.52 -17.44
C VAL A 262 -25.60 -3.54 -16.65
N GLY A 263 -24.99 -2.64 -15.89
CA GLY A 263 -25.76 -1.61 -15.19
C GLY A 263 -24.97 -0.81 -14.18
N GLY A 264 -24.60 0.40 -14.58
CA GLY A 264 -24.34 1.54 -13.70
C GLY A 264 -23.11 1.46 -12.79
N ALA A 265 -22.84 2.57 -12.12
CA ALA A 265 -21.84 2.69 -11.06
C ALA A 265 -22.28 2.06 -9.72
N TYR A 266 -23.57 1.85 -9.50
CA TYR A 266 -24.15 1.25 -8.30
C TYR A 266 -24.54 -0.23 -8.50
N GLU A 267 -23.65 -1.12 -8.05
CA GLU A 267 -23.82 -2.58 -8.15
C GLU A 267 -24.40 -3.15 -6.85
N ALA A 268 -25.74 -3.19 -6.76
CA ALA A 268 -26.44 -3.51 -5.52
C ALA A 268 -26.03 -4.87 -4.90
N ASN A 269 -25.68 -5.88 -5.71
CA ASN A 269 -25.21 -7.16 -5.16
C ASN A 269 -23.84 -7.02 -4.48
N LEU A 270 -22.92 -6.27 -5.08
CA LEU A 270 -21.60 -6.04 -4.52
C LEU A 270 -21.64 -5.14 -3.28
N TRP A 271 -22.52 -4.13 -3.25
CA TRP A 271 -22.77 -3.31 -2.06
C TRP A 271 -23.25 -4.15 -0.88
N HIS A 272 -24.20 -5.05 -1.12
CA HIS A 272 -24.65 -5.97 -0.08
C HIS A 272 -23.53 -6.89 0.36
N LEU A 273 -22.82 -7.53 -0.58
CA LEU A 273 -21.75 -8.46 -0.24
C LEU A 273 -20.60 -7.80 0.54
N ALA A 274 -20.19 -6.58 0.17
CA ALA A 274 -19.14 -5.85 0.88
C ALA A 274 -19.50 -5.61 2.35
N ASP A 275 -20.73 -5.19 2.62
CA ASP A 275 -21.25 -5.00 3.96
C ASP A 275 -21.31 -6.32 4.76
N VAL A 276 -21.82 -7.40 4.15
CA VAL A 276 -21.87 -8.71 4.79
C VAL A 276 -20.47 -9.22 5.13
N LEU A 277 -19.51 -9.13 4.19
CA LEU A 277 -18.13 -9.58 4.41
C LEU A 277 -17.42 -8.71 5.45
N GLN A 278 -17.68 -7.41 5.50
CA GLN A 278 -17.19 -6.58 6.58
C GLN A 278 -17.66 -7.09 7.95
N HIS A 279 -18.92 -7.53 8.06
CA HIS A 279 -19.51 -8.00 9.31
C HIS A 279 -19.36 -9.49 9.62
N THR A 280 -18.83 -10.29 8.71
CA THR A 280 -18.63 -11.74 8.91
C THR A 280 -17.18 -12.13 8.76
N PHE A 281 -16.61 -11.87 7.58
CA PHE A 281 -15.24 -12.20 7.20
C PHE A 281 -14.20 -11.36 7.97
N LEU A 282 -14.39 -10.05 8.11
CA LEU A 282 -13.43 -9.17 8.82
C LEU A 282 -13.64 -9.14 10.35
N THR A 283 -14.88 -9.16 10.85
CA THR A 283 -15.18 -9.08 12.30
C THR A 283 -14.85 -10.35 13.07
N ARG A 284 -14.48 -11.42 12.38
CA ARG A 284 -14.31 -12.73 13.01
C ARG A 284 -15.64 -13.25 13.59
N ALA A 285 -16.72 -13.28 12.79
CA ALA A 285 -17.93 -14.02 13.14
C ALA A 285 -17.82 -15.53 12.79
N ALA A 286 -18.35 -16.42 13.62
CA ALA A 286 -18.25 -17.87 13.42
C ALA A 286 -19.46 -18.36 12.66
N ASP A 287 -19.22 -19.22 11.67
CA ASP A 287 -20.27 -19.96 11.02
C ASP A 287 -21.03 -20.80 12.08
N PRO A 288 -22.37 -20.76 12.07
CA PRO A 288 -23.19 -21.36 13.10
C PRO A 288 -23.17 -22.89 13.03
N ASN A 289 -22.88 -23.47 11.87
CA ASN A 289 -22.87 -24.90 11.60
C ASN A 289 -21.51 -25.52 11.92
N THR A 290 -20.42 -24.89 11.47
CA THR A 290 -19.06 -25.40 11.63
C THR A 290 -18.39 -24.92 12.91
N LYS A 291 -18.88 -23.81 13.49
CA LYS A 291 -18.21 -23.06 14.57
C LYS A 291 -16.82 -22.59 14.17
N GLN A 292 -16.55 -22.51 12.87
CA GLN A 292 -15.32 -22.01 12.30
C GLN A 292 -15.53 -20.61 11.75
N ARG A 293 -14.44 -19.88 11.59
CA ARG A 293 -14.43 -18.60 10.91
C ARG A 293 -14.84 -18.77 9.44
N LEU A 294 -15.50 -17.76 8.89
CA LEU A 294 -15.66 -17.63 7.44
C LEU A 294 -14.30 -17.36 6.77
N THR A 295 -13.79 -18.33 6.02
CA THR A 295 -12.59 -18.25 5.18
C THR A 295 -12.95 -17.96 3.73
N VAL A 296 -11.99 -17.54 2.91
CA VAL A 296 -12.24 -17.26 1.47
C VAL A 296 -12.91 -18.45 0.78
N GLY A 297 -12.37 -19.66 0.94
CA GLY A 297 -12.89 -20.88 0.26
C GLY A 297 -14.28 -21.35 0.70
N ASN A 298 -14.96 -20.59 1.56
CA ASN A 298 -16.29 -20.92 2.06
C ASN A 298 -17.32 -19.86 1.67
N ILE A 299 -16.89 -18.69 1.19
CA ILE A 299 -17.77 -17.55 0.89
C ILE A 299 -18.83 -17.93 -0.14
N ASP A 300 -18.46 -18.65 -1.21
CA ASP A 300 -19.39 -19.03 -2.29
C ASP A 300 -20.64 -19.76 -1.77
N SER A 301 -20.46 -20.65 -0.80
CA SER A 301 -21.55 -21.43 -0.20
C SER A 301 -22.61 -20.58 0.53
N HIS A 302 -22.26 -19.34 0.90
CA HIS A 302 -23.15 -18.40 1.59
C HIS A 302 -23.80 -17.36 0.68
N LEU A 303 -23.32 -17.19 -0.57
CA LEU A 303 -23.83 -16.15 -1.48
C LEU A 303 -25.32 -16.30 -1.79
N SER A 304 -25.78 -17.53 -2.03
CA SER A 304 -27.19 -17.82 -2.30
C SER A 304 -28.08 -17.52 -1.08
N PRO A 305 -27.78 -18.03 0.13
CA PRO A 305 -28.48 -17.63 1.36
C PRO A 305 -28.52 -16.12 1.62
N TRP A 306 -27.45 -15.38 1.31
CA TRP A 306 -27.40 -13.93 1.46
C TRP A 306 -28.13 -13.16 0.35
N GLY A 307 -28.67 -13.84 -0.66
CA GLY A 307 -29.41 -13.23 -1.75
C GLY A 307 -28.55 -12.58 -2.84
N VAL A 308 -27.28 -12.99 -2.95
CA VAL A 308 -26.30 -12.50 -3.94
C VAL A 308 -25.69 -13.64 -4.78
N GLY A 309 -26.35 -14.81 -4.83
CA GLY A 309 -25.91 -15.98 -5.61
C GLY A 309 -25.88 -15.79 -7.14
N SER A 310 -26.22 -14.60 -7.65
CA SER A 310 -26.08 -14.22 -9.06
C SER A 310 -24.73 -13.58 -9.38
N LEU A 311 -23.87 -13.34 -8.40
CA LEU A 311 -22.53 -12.83 -8.63
C LEU A 311 -21.69 -13.86 -9.39
N TYR A 312 -20.81 -13.39 -10.26
CA TYR A 312 -19.70 -14.19 -10.76
C TYR A 312 -18.62 -14.22 -9.68
N VAL A 313 -18.05 -15.40 -9.42
CA VAL A 313 -17.02 -15.63 -8.41
C VAL A 313 -15.83 -16.29 -9.06
N ASN A 314 -14.63 -15.75 -8.83
CA ASN A 314 -13.37 -16.42 -9.11
C ASN A 314 -12.62 -16.62 -7.79
N GLU A 315 -12.38 -17.88 -7.42
CA GLU A 315 -11.64 -18.23 -6.20
C GLU A 315 -10.23 -18.69 -6.55
N ILE A 316 -9.25 -18.08 -5.90
CA ILE A 316 -7.84 -18.42 -5.94
C ILE A 316 -7.49 -18.93 -4.55
N LEU A 317 -7.31 -20.24 -4.39
CA LEU A 317 -7.17 -20.88 -3.07
C LEU A 317 -5.75 -21.43 -2.88
N ASP A 318 -5.30 -21.45 -1.61
CA ASP A 318 -4.09 -22.12 -1.16
C ASP A 318 -2.80 -21.76 -1.94
N VAL A 319 -2.66 -20.49 -2.32
CA VAL A 319 -1.45 -19.98 -2.96
C VAL A 319 -0.32 -19.95 -1.95
N ALA A 320 0.89 -20.36 -2.34
CA ALA A 320 2.02 -20.53 -1.42
C ALA A 320 2.49 -19.22 -0.76
N ASP A 321 2.45 -18.10 -1.49
CA ASP A 321 2.93 -16.81 -1.03
C ASP A 321 2.17 -15.61 -1.61
N ASP A 322 2.51 -14.43 -1.08
CA ASP A 322 1.90 -13.15 -1.41
C ASP A 322 2.16 -12.72 -2.85
N VAL A 323 3.35 -12.98 -3.38
CA VAL A 323 3.73 -12.55 -4.73
C VAL A 323 2.96 -13.32 -5.77
N THR A 324 2.84 -14.63 -5.59
CA THR A 324 2.04 -15.49 -6.46
C THR A 324 0.56 -15.12 -6.35
N LEU A 325 0.08 -14.81 -5.14
CA LEU A 325 -1.31 -14.38 -4.94
C LEU A 325 -1.56 -13.02 -5.62
N GLN A 326 -0.63 -12.08 -5.51
CA GLN A 326 -0.72 -10.78 -6.15
C GLN A 326 -0.67 -10.92 -7.67
N ALA A 327 0.21 -11.78 -8.21
CA ALA A 327 0.31 -12.09 -9.62
C ALA A 327 -1.01 -12.67 -10.18
N ALA A 328 -1.64 -13.60 -9.46
CA ALA A 328 -2.96 -14.14 -9.82
C ALA A 328 -4.04 -13.05 -9.78
N LEU A 329 -3.95 -12.12 -8.84
CA LEU A 329 -4.83 -10.95 -8.76
C LEU A 329 -4.52 -9.83 -9.78
N THR A 330 -3.57 -10.04 -10.70
CA THR A 330 -3.24 -9.07 -11.76
C THR A 330 -3.97 -9.34 -13.09
N GLY A 331 -3.75 -8.45 -14.06
CA GLY A 331 -4.71 -8.10 -15.11
C GLY A 331 -5.17 -9.21 -16.06
N ALA A 332 -4.43 -10.29 -16.29
CA ALA A 332 -4.85 -11.31 -17.26
C ALA A 332 -6.07 -12.11 -16.77
N GLU A 333 -6.00 -12.62 -15.53
CA GLU A 333 -7.10 -13.38 -14.92
C GLU A 333 -8.32 -12.48 -14.65
N ILE A 334 -8.05 -11.25 -14.19
CA ILE A 334 -9.10 -10.26 -13.94
C ILE A 334 -9.83 -9.84 -15.22
N THR A 335 -9.10 -9.59 -16.31
CA THR A 335 -9.72 -9.26 -17.60
C THR A 335 -10.53 -10.43 -18.13
N ALA A 336 -10.03 -11.67 -18.04
CA ALA A 336 -10.78 -12.86 -18.45
C ALA A 336 -12.06 -13.07 -17.62
N MET A 337 -11.99 -12.78 -16.31
CA MET A 337 -13.15 -12.78 -15.43
C MET A 337 -14.17 -11.70 -15.83
N LEU A 338 -13.73 -10.47 -16.07
CA LEU A 338 -14.60 -9.37 -16.48
C LEU A 338 -15.25 -9.63 -17.85
N ASP A 339 -14.50 -10.18 -18.82
CA ASP A 339 -15.03 -10.59 -20.13
C ASP A 339 -16.07 -11.72 -20.00
N SER A 340 -15.90 -12.61 -19.02
CA SER A 340 -16.85 -13.67 -18.71
C SER A 340 -18.11 -13.14 -18.01
N ALA A 341 -17.93 -12.17 -17.09
CA ALA A 341 -19.01 -11.54 -16.35
C ALA A 341 -19.81 -10.56 -17.21
N ARG A 342 -19.18 -9.92 -18.22
CA ARG A 342 -19.77 -8.90 -19.09
C ARG A 342 -19.65 -9.31 -20.55
N SER A 343 -20.72 -9.90 -21.07
CA SER A 343 -20.76 -10.28 -22.48
C SER A 343 -20.90 -9.04 -23.38
N SER A 344 -19.87 -8.74 -24.19
CA SER A 344 -19.85 -7.63 -25.16
C SER A 344 -19.93 -6.23 -24.52
N PRO A 345 -18.98 -5.85 -23.65
CA PRO A 345 -19.02 -4.54 -23.01
C PRO A 345 -18.86 -3.41 -24.02
N SER A 346 -19.55 -2.29 -23.79
CA SER A 346 -19.37 -1.09 -24.60
C SER A 346 -18.13 -0.30 -24.15
N VAL A 347 -17.51 0.46 -25.05
CA VAL A 347 -16.49 1.44 -24.65
C VAL A 347 -17.08 2.36 -23.59
N ASP A 348 -16.29 2.65 -22.56
CA ASP A 348 -16.64 3.41 -21.35
C ASP A 348 -17.60 2.68 -20.40
N GLU A 349 -17.90 1.39 -20.64
CA GLU A 349 -18.61 0.58 -19.65
C GLU A 349 -17.77 0.45 -18.37
N ARG A 350 -18.42 0.65 -17.22
CA ARG A 350 -17.80 0.51 -15.92
C ARG A 350 -18.23 -0.80 -15.27
N ALA A 351 -17.32 -1.41 -14.53
CA ALA A 351 -17.58 -2.56 -13.68
C ALA A 351 -16.78 -2.40 -12.38
N HIS A 352 -17.30 -2.91 -11.28
CA HIS A 352 -16.50 -3.02 -10.05
C HIS A 352 -16.25 -4.46 -9.71
N LEU A 353 -15.08 -4.67 -9.11
CA LEU A 353 -14.70 -5.93 -8.52
C LEU A 353 -14.58 -5.75 -7.02
N LEU A 354 -15.15 -6.69 -6.28
CA LEU A 354 -14.91 -6.83 -4.84
C LEU A 354 -13.92 -7.96 -4.62
N PHE A 355 -12.86 -7.69 -3.87
CA PHE A 355 -11.82 -8.65 -3.51
C PHE A 355 -11.94 -8.95 -2.02
N ALA A 356 -12.10 -10.22 -1.68
CA ALA A 356 -11.89 -10.73 -0.33
C ALA A 356 -10.59 -11.55 -0.34
N VAL A 357 -9.57 -11.09 0.38
CA VAL A 357 -8.23 -11.68 0.37
C VAL A 357 -7.85 -12.09 1.79
N GLU A 358 -7.30 -13.28 1.92
CA GLU A 358 -6.67 -13.78 3.13
C GLU A 358 -5.21 -14.04 2.86
N ASN A 359 -4.36 -13.58 3.76
CA ASN A 359 -2.95 -13.94 3.75
C ASN A 359 -2.54 -14.36 5.14
N SER A 360 -1.90 -15.52 5.28
CA SER A 360 -1.36 -15.97 6.55
C SER A 360 0.15 -15.85 6.53
N ALA A 361 0.71 -15.17 7.52
CA ALA A 361 2.15 -15.02 7.67
C ALA A 361 2.53 -14.96 9.14
N ARG A 362 3.78 -15.26 9.44
CA ARG A 362 4.42 -14.87 10.70
C ARG A 362 5.64 -14.04 10.39
N SER A 363 5.96 -13.11 11.26
CA SER A 363 7.09 -12.21 11.07
C SER A 363 7.79 -11.92 12.37
N VAL A 364 9.05 -11.52 12.26
CA VAL A 364 9.85 -10.90 13.31
C VAL A 364 10.58 -9.72 12.70
N SER A 365 10.50 -8.58 13.34
CA SER A 365 11.24 -7.38 12.98
C SER A 365 12.30 -7.03 14.02
N LEU A 366 13.25 -6.20 13.64
CA LEU A 366 14.27 -5.66 14.52
C LEU A 366 13.62 -4.96 15.73
N GLY A 367 14.07 -5.32 16.93
CA GLY A 367 13.53 -4.82 18.20
C GLY A 367 12.36 -5.64 18.75
N GLU A 368 11.83 -6.61 18.00
CA GLU A 368 10.80 -7.52 18.47
C GLU A 368 11.39 -8.75 19.19
N THR A 369 10.53 -9.47 19.91
CA THR A 369 10.88 -10.79 20.47
C THR A 369 11.18 -11.75 19.33
N GLY A 370 12.30 -12.45 19.40
CA GLY A 370 12.83 -13.27 18.30
C GLY A 370 13.91 -12.57 17.48
N SER A 371 14.09 -11.26 17.64
CA SER A 371 15.24 -10.54 17.05
C SER A 371 16.36 -10.32 18.08
N SER A 372 17.61 -10.45 17.66
CA SER A 372 18.76 -10.05 18.46
C SER A 372 19.94 -9.65 17.60
N PHE A 373 20.84 -8.82 18.14
CA PHE A 373 22.11 -8.48 17.51
C PHE A 373 23.26 -8.72 18.48
N GLY A 374 24.23 -9.54 18.08
CA GLY A 374 25.39 -9.88 18.88
C GLY A 374 26.51 -10.45 18.03
N ASN A 375 27.77 -10.18 18.40
CA ASN A 375 28.96 -10.62 17.63
C ASN A 375 28.94 -10.19 16.15
N SER A 376 28.34 -9.03 15.84
CA SER A 376 28.11 -8.56 14.47
C SER A 376 27.17 -9.43 13.63
N THR A 377 26.36 -10.28 14.25
CA THR A 377 25.32 -11.08 13.60
C THR A 377 23.93 -10.63 14.07
N PHE A 378 23.01 -10.40 13.14
CA PHE A 378 21.58 -10.35 13.41
C PHE A 378 21.00 -11.76 13.39
N THR A 379 20.29 -12.11 14.44
CA THR A 379 19.52 -13.36 14.51
C THR A 379 18.04 -13.01 14.49
N LEU A 380 17.30 -13.58 13.55
CA LEU A 380 15.84 -13.52 13.48
C LEU A 380 15.28 -14.94 13.65
N ASP A 381 14.54 -15.16 14.74
CA ASP A 381 13.98 -16.45 15.13
C ASP A 381 12.45 -16.40 15.13
N LEU A 382 11.84 -17.15 14.22
CA LEU A 382 10.38 -17.27 14.08
C LEU A 382 9.76 -18.34 14.99
N SER A 383 10.54 -19.03 15.84
CA SER A 383 10.06 -20.19 16.62
C SER A 383 8.89 -19.85 17.54
N ASP A 384 8.92 -18.66 18.15
CA ASP A 384 7.86 -18.17 19.05
C ASP A 384 6.82 -17.29 18.33
N SER A 385 7.00 -17.04 17.03
CA SER A 385 6.11 -16.17 16.26
C SER A 385 4.87 -16.92 15.81
N ALA A 386 3.71 -16.47 16.29
CA ALA A 386 2.44 -17.02 15.88
C ALA A 386 2.11 -16.63 14.43
N VAL A 387 1.54 -17.56 13.68
CA VAL A 387 0.93 -17.26 12.39
C VAL A 387 -0.25 -16.32 12.61
N ALA A 388 -0.26 -15.20 11.90
CA ALA A 388 -1.36 -14.27 11.84
C ALA A 388 -1.97 -14.32 10.45
N THR A 389 -3.28 -14.53 10.36
CA THR A 389 -4.00 -14.33 9.11
C THR A 389 -4.39 -12.86 9.01
N ARG A 390 -4.35 -12.25 7.84
CA ARG A 390 -4.86 -10.91 7.56
C ARG A 390 -5.96 -11.04 6.53
N GLY A 391 -7.17 -10.64 6.90
CA GLY A 391 -8.27 -10.49 5.96
C GLY A 391 -8.25 -9.09 5.37
N LYS A 392 -8.46 -8.97 4.07
CA LYS A 392 -8.55 -7.71 3.33
C LYS A 392 -9.80 -7.73 2.46
N LEU A 393 -10.53 -6.63 2.47
CA LEU A 393 -11.65 -6.36 1.59
C LEU A 393 -11.33 -5.13 0.75
N ARG A 394 -11.39 -5.24 -0.58
CA ARG A 394 -11.08 -4.13 -1.48
C ARG A 394 -12.08 -4.01 -2.62
N TRP A 395 -12.48 -2.78 -2.95
CA TRP A 395 -13.14 -2.47 -4.21
C TRP A 395 -12.14 -1.97 -5.25
N GLN A 396 -12.33 -2.36 -6.50
CA GLN A 396 -11.56 -1.83 -7.62
C GLN A 396 -12.50 -1.59 -8.80
N PRO A 397 -12.66 -0.33 -9.26
CA PRO A 397 -13.37 -0.06 -10.50
C PRO A 397 -12.48 -0.38 -11.71
N TYR A 398 -13.15 -0.77 -12.79
CA TYR A 398 -12.59 -1.00 -14.12
C TYR A 398 -13.43 -0.25 -15.15
N ILE A 399 -12.78 0.16 -16.23
CA ILE A 399 -13.41 0.75 -17.40
C ILE A 399 -13.04 -0.06 -18.64
N TYR A 400 -14.02 -0.36 -19.49
CA TYR A 400 -13.77 -1.03 -20.75
C TYR A 400 -13.36 -0.02 -21.81
N THR A 401 -12.16 -0.18 -22.35
CA THR A 401 -11.62 0.67 -23.42
C THR A 401 -11.57 -0.11 -24.73
N ALA A 402 -11.15 0.54 -25.82
CA ALA A 402 -10.88 -0.17 -27.08
C ALA A 402 -9.81 -1.28 -26.95
N GLY A 403 -8.96 -1.21 -25.92
CA GLY A 403 -7.92 -2.20 -25.62
C GLY A 403 -8.34 -3.29 -24.62
N GLY A 404 -9.60 -3.29 -24.17
CA GLY A 404 -10.09 -4.18 -23.11
C GLY A 404 -10.30 -3.46 -21.76
N TRP A 405 -10.55 -4.25 -20.73
CA TRP A 405 -10.72 -3.76 -19.35
C TRP A 405 -9.41 -3.20 -18.79
N THR A 406 -9.48 -1.99 -18.23
CA THR A 406 -8.37 -1.37 -17.50
C THR A 406 -8.83 -0.93 -16.11
N PRO A 407 -7.97 -1.01 -15.08
CA PRO A 407 -8.30 -0.43 -13.77
C PRO A 407 -8.58 1.06 -13.90
N ALA A 408 -9.72 1.51 -13.38
CA ALA A 408 -10.06 2.92 -13.32
C ALA A 408 -9.53 3.55 -12.01
N THR A 409 -9.13 4.82 -12.07
CA THR A 409 -8.84 5.61 -10.87
C THR A 409 -10.14 6.18 -10.32
N VAL A 410 -10.21 6.33 -8.99
CA VAL A 410 -11.39 6.90 -8.33
C VAL A 410 -11.35 8.42 -8.32
N ALA A 411 -10.17 9.01 -8.42
CA ALA A 411 -9.97 10.44 -8.61
C ALA A 411 -9.11 10.67 -9.85
N SER A 412 -9.64 11.39 -10.83
CA SER A 412 -8.79 12.15 -11.74
C SER A 412 -9.20 13.61 -11.59
N ALA A 413 -8.26 14.47 -11.21
CA ALA A 413 -8.54 15.87 -10.86
C ALA A 413 -9.06 16.70 -12.05
N ASN A 414 -9.06 16.13 -13.26
CA ASN A 414 -9.30 16.83 -14.52
C ASN A 414 -10.38 16.19 -15.40
N GLU A 415 -11.03 15.09 -15.00
CA GLU A 415 -12.10 14.48 -15.80
C GLU A 415 -13.44 14.62 -15.09
N SER A 416 -14.39 15.26 -15.76
CA SER A 416 -15.77 15.44 -15.30
C SER A 416 -16.62 14.16 -15.39
N ASP A 417 -15.97 13.00 -15.37
CA ASP A 417 -16.58 11.68 -15.53
C ASP A 417 -15.79 10.66 -14.68
N THR A 418 -15.68 10.93 -13.39
CA THR A 418 -15.04 9.99 -12.46
C THR A 418 -16.00 8.87 -12.08
N VAL A 419 -15.45 7.76 -11.57
CA VAL A 419 -16.25 6.68 -10.97
C VAL A 419 -17.15 7.23 -9.86
N LEU A 420 -16.68 8.22 -9.10
CA LEU A 420 -17.44 8.84 -8.01
C LEU A 420 -18.60 9.69 -8.52
N ASP A 421 -18.44 10.42 -9.63
CA ASP A 421 -19.53 11.24 -10.18
C ASP A 421 -20.67 10.36 -10.69
N ALA A 422 -20.32 9.26 -11.37
CA ALA A 422 -21.29 8.26 -11.82
C ALA A 422 -21.99 7.59 -10.62
N LEU A 423 -21.23 7.24 -9.57
CA LEU A 423 -21.80 6.67 -8.35
C LEU A 423 -22.71 7.66 -7.62
N ASP A 424 -22.30 8.91 -7.43
CA ASP A 424 -23.11 9.94 -6.78
C ASP A 424 -24.43 10.19 -7.52
N THR A 425 -24.37 10.22 -8.86
CA THR A 425 -25.55 10.37 -9.72
C THR A 425 -26.52 9.20 -9.55
N GLU A 426 -26.02 7.97 -9.52
CA GLU A 426 -26.90 6.80 -9.35
C GLU A 426 -27.48 6.71 -7.94
N LEU A 427 -26.69 7.08 -6.94
CA LEU A 427 -27.14 7.13 -5.55
C LEU A 427 -28.30 8.11 -5.32
N ASP A 428 -28.50 9.13 -6.18
CA ASP A 428 -29.68 9.99 -6.11
C ASP A 428 -30.99 9.19 -6.27
N SER A 429 -30.98 8.20 -7.17
CA SER A 429 -32.13 7.33 -7.40
C SER A 429 -32.32 6.29 -6.28
N VAL A 430 -31.20 5.81 -5.72
CA VAL A 430 -31.16 4.86 -4.60
C VAL A 430 -31.75 5.51 -3.34
N PHE A 431 -31.33 6.73 -3.04
CA PHE A 431 -31.80 7.54 -1.90
C PHE A 431 -33.02 8.40 -2.27
N SER A 432 -34.06 7.76 -2.82
CA SER A 432 -35.37 8.39 -3.02
C SER A 432 -35.99 8.87 -1.69
N ASP A 433 -36.90 9.85 -1.77
CA ASP A 433 -37.58 10.40 -0.58
C ASP A 433 -38.24 9.31 0.29
N SER A 434 -38.82 8.28 -0.34
CA SER A 434 -39.42 7.15 0.39
C SER A 434 -38.41 6.28 1.12
N VAL A 435 -37.23 6.08 0.53
CA VAL A 435 -36.14 5.32 1.17
C VAL A 435 -35.58 6.12 2.34
N LEU A 436 -35.38 7.42 2.17
CA LEU A 436 -34.92 8.31 3.23
C LEU A 436 -35.92 8.45 4.37
N ALA A 437 -37.23 8.54 4.07
CA ALA A 437 -38.27 8.55 5.09
C ALA A 437 -38.26 7.27 5.94
N ALA A 438 -38.07 6.11 5.27
CA ALA A 438 -37.96 4.82 5.96
C ALA A 438 -36.67 4.72 6.79
N LEU A 439 -35.55 5.25 6.28
CA LEU A 439 -34.26 5.30 6.95
C LEU A 439 -34.30 6.12 8.24
N LEU A 440 -34.97 7.28 8.19
CA LEU A 440 -35.08 8.19 9.34
C LEU A 440 -36.20 7.80 10.31
N GLY A 441 -37.18 7.02 9.86
CA GLY A 441 -38.38 6.73 10.64
C GLY A 441 -39.34 7.92 10.80
N GLU A 442 -39.08 9.04 10.10
CA GLU A 442 -39.88 10.25 10.13
C GLU A 442 -39.84 10.99 8.79
N THR A 443 -40.80 11.90 8.58
CA THR A 443 -40.81 12.78 7.41
C THR A 443 -39.99 14.03 7.68
N VAL A 444 -39.02 14.33 6.82
CA VAL A 444 -38.25 15.58 6.88
C VAL A 444 -38.78 16.62 5.90
N SER A 445 -38.59 17.90 6.22
CA SER A 445 -38.98 19.02 5.36
C SER A 445 -38.04 19.23 4.17
N ASP A 446 -36.82 18.70 4.23
CA ASP A 446 -35.79 18.84 3.20
C ASP A 446 -35.07 17.50 2.94
N TYR A 447 -35.68 16.67 2.09
CA TYR A 447 -35.04 15.44 1.62
C TYR A 447 -33.78 15.68 0.78
N SER A 448 -33.59 16.88 0.23
CA SER A 448 -32.39 17.18 -0.58
C SER A 448 -31.14 17.16 0.28
N SER A 449 -31.18 17.81 1.45
CA SER A 449 -30.05 17.82 2.38
C SER A 449 -29.77 16.43 2.98
N VAL A 450 -30.83 15.70 3.35
CA VAL A 450 -30.68 14.32 3.86
C VAL A 450 -30.11 13.39 2.80
N ARG A 451 -30.57 13.50 1.54
CA ARG A 451 -30.04 12.74 0.41
C ARG A 451 -28.55 13.00 0.25
N ALA A 452 -28.13 14.26 0.23
CA ALA A 452 -26.72 14.62 0.10
C ALA A 452 -25.87 14.00 1.23
N GLY A 453 -26.35 14.02 2.48
CA GLY A 453 -25.67 13.37 3.60
C GLY A 453 -25.58 11.84 3.46
N ALA A 454 -26.67 11.19 3.05
CA ALA A 454 -26.70 9.74 2.83
C ALA A 454 -25.77 9.31 1.68
N LYS A 455 -25.77 10.06 0.57
CA LYS A 455 -24.84 9.85 -0.55
C LYS A 455 -23.39 9.97 -0.09
N GLN A 456 -23.06 11.01 0.67
CA GLN A 456 -21.70 11.20 1.17
C GLN A 456 -21.25 10.02 2.05
N LEU A 457 -22.10 9.52 2.94
CA LEU A 457 -21.79 8.36 3.77
C LEU A 457 -21.58 7.09 2.93
N ALA A 458 -22.42 6.88 1.91
CA ALA A 458 -22.23 5.77 0.97
C ALA A 458 -20.89 5.91 0.22
N VAL A 459 -20.63 7.06 -0.41
CA VAL A 459 -19.36 7.33 -1.12
C VAL A 459 -18.15 7.13 -0.22
N ASN A 460 -18.18 7.56 1.05
CA ASN A 460 -17.10 7.30 1.99
C ASN A 460 -16.88 5.82 2.26
N THR A 461 -17.97 5.05 2.37
CA THR A 461 -17.89 3.59 2.55
C THR A 461 -17.24 2.95 1.32
N TYR A 462 -17.65 3.40 0.14
CA TYR A 462 -17.02 2.98 -1.11
C TYR A 462 -15.53 3.30 -1.16
N LEU A 463 -15.15 4.52 -0.79
CA LEU A 463 -13.75 4.94 -0.73
C LEU A 463 -12.94 4.15 0.29
N SER A 464 -13.52 3.83 1.45
CA SER A 464 -12.88 2.99 2.46
C SER A 464 -12.60 1.57 1.95
N HIS A 465 -13.51 0.99 1.17
CA HIS A 465 -13.27 -0.29 0.52
C HIS A 465 -12.32 -0.16 -0.67
N TYR A 466 -12.40 0.91 -1.45
CA TYR A 466 -11.49 1.15 -2.56
C TYR A 466 -10.03 1.23 -2.10
N ALA A 467 -9.79 1.97 -1.02
CA ALA A 467 -8.48 2.09 -0.40
C ALA A 467 -8.03 0.78 0.28
N GLY A 468 -8.98 -0.12 0.55
CA GLY A 468 -8.75 -1.45 1.10
C GLY A 468 -8.87 -1.44 2.61
N THR A 469 -9.85 -2.17 3.14
CA THR A 469 -9.96 -2.43 4.57
C THR A 469 -9.22 -3.71 4.90
N SER A 470 -8.37 -3.71 5.93
CA SER A 470 -7.70 -4.93 6.38
C SER A 470 -7.71 -5.07 7.89
N VAL A 471 -7.74 -6.32 8.37
CA VAL A 471 -7.73 -6.65 9.79
C VAL A 471 -6.90 -7.91 10.00
N SER A 472 -6.13 -7.95 11.09
CA SER A 472 -5.55 -9.22 11.55
C SER A 472 -6.66 -10.12 12.07
N ILE A 473 -6.58 -11.40 11.75
CA ILE A 473 -7.49 -12.48 12.08
C ILE A 473 -6.64 -13.53 12.80
N GLY A 474 -6.80 -13.63 14.13
CA GLY A 474 -5.95 -14.50 14.95
C GLY A 474 -6.11 -15.97 14.57
N ALA A 475 -4.99 -16.69 14.40
CA ALA A 475 -4.96 -18.07 13.92
C ALA A 475 -5.39 -19.13 14.96
N ALA A 476 -5.46 -18.78 16.24
CA ALA A 476 -5.70 -19.74 17.32
C ALA A 476 -7.07 -19.57 17.98
N SER A 477 -7.90 -20.60 17.88
CA SER A 477 -9.11 -20.85 18.70
C SER A 477 -10.24 -19.82 18.58
N TYR A 478 -11.04 -19.99 17.53
CA TYR A 478 -12.30 -19.28 17.33
C TYR A 478 -13.46 -19.73 18.24
N ALA A 479 -13.17 -20.36 19.38
CA ALA A 479 -14.17 -20.98 20.23
C ALA A 479 -15.11 -19.99 20.95
N GLY A 480 -15.08 -18.69 20.62
CA GLY A 480 -15.87 -17.65 21.28
C GLY A 480 -16.33 -16.49 20.39
N GLY A 481 -16.19 -16.57 19.05
CA GLY A 481 -16.70 -15.54 18.15
C GLY A 481 -18.24 -15.50 18.14
N ALA A 482 -18.83 -14.33 17.88
CA ALA A 482 -20.28 -14.22 17.66
C ALA A 482 -20.67 -15.13 16.50
N LEU A 483 -21.69 -15.98 16.70
CA LEU A 483 -22.21 -16.80 15.61
C LEU A 483 -22.99 -15.89 14.67
N PHE A 484 -22.71 -15.96 13.38
CA PHE A 484 -23.54 -15.32 12.37
C PHE A 484 -24.60 -16.32 11.87
N SER A 485 -25.74 -15.87 11.39
CA SER A 485 -26.68 -16.74 10.65
C SER A 485 -26.92 -16.16 9.28
N ASP A 486 -26.98 -16.99 8.24
CA ASP A 486 -27.27 -16.51 6.88
C ASP A 486 -28.57 -15.70 6.80
N SER A 487 -29.55 -16.02 7.65
CA SER A 487 -30.81 -15.26 7.72
C SER A 487 -30.64 -13.83 8.20
N ASP A 488 -29.55 -13.51 8.92
CA ASP A 488 -29.28 -12.16 9.41
C ASP A 488 -28.73 -11.26 8.27
N TYR A 489 -28.29 -11.86 7.17
CA TYR A 489 -27.64 -11.19 6.04
C TYR A 489 -28.42 -11.34 4.73
N THR A 490 -29.74 -11.53 4.80
CA THR A 490 -30.58 -11.50 3.60
C THR A 490 -30.50 -10.13 2.93
N LYS A 491 -30.25 -10.11 1.61
CA LYS A 491 -30.15 -8.87 0.83
C LYS A 491 -31.37 -7.94 1.04
N PRO A 492 -31.16 -6.71 1.53
CA PRO A 492 -32.22 -5.72 1.61
C PRO A 492 -32.58 -5.20 0.22
N SER A 493 -33.76 -4.59 0.08
CA SER A 493 -34.20 -4.01 -1.20
C SER A 493 -33.28 -2.89 -1.70
N VAL A 494 -32.61 -2.18 -0.77
CA VAL A 494 -31.67 -1.09 -1.08
C VAL A 494 -30.40 -1.24 -0.22
N PRO A 495 -29.40 -2.01 -0.69
CA PRO A 495 -28.17 -2.29 0.06
C PRO A 495 -27.41 -1.07 0.57
N ALA A 496 -27.13 -0.06 -0.27
CA ALA A 496 -26.47 1.16 0.20
C ALA A 496 -27.24 1.87 1.33
N ALA A 497 -28.58 1.87 1.30
CA ALA A 497 -29.37 2.47 2.36
C ALA A 497 -29.28 1.69 3.68
N ALA A 498 -29.19 0.35 3.62
CA ALA A 498 -28.97 -0.46 4.81
C ALA A 498 -27.57 -0.23 5.42
N THR A 499 -26.54 -0.10 4.59
CA THR A 499 -25.19 0.24 5.04
C THR A 499 -25.14 1.63 5.67
N VAL A 500 -25.76 2.64 5.04
CA VAL A 500 -25.89 3.98 5.63
C VAL A 500 -26.68 3.96 6.94
N ALA A 501 -27.74 3.15 7.05
CA ALA A 501 -28.50 2.99 8.29
C ALA A 501 -27.64 2.47 9.43
N ARG A 502 -26.80 1.46 9.17
CA ARG A 502 -25.87 0.90 10.15
C ARG A 502 -24.84 1.93 10.60
N LEU A 503 -24.22 2.64 9.66
CA LEU A 503 -23.26 3.71 9.97
C LEU A 503 -23.91 4.83 10.78
N LEU A 504 -25.12 5.24 10.40
CA LEU A 504 -25.87 6.25 11.14
C LEU A 504 -26.16 5.77 12.58
N ALA A 505 -26.52 4.50 12.77
CA ALA A 505 -26.74 3.95 14.10
C ALA A 505 -25.46 3.89 14.95
N VAL A 506 -24.29 3.62 14.35
CA VAL A 506 -22.98 3.71 15.04
C VAL A 506 -22.69 5.15 15.46
N ILE A 507 -22.86 6.12 14.54
CA ILE A 507 -22.67 7.54 14.80
C ILE A 507 -23.60 8.03 15.92
N GLN A 508 -24.88 7.65 15.88
CA GLN A 508 -25.86 8.00 16.89
C GLN A 508 -25.51 7.41 18.26
N ARG A 509 -25.08 6.14 18.33
CA ARG A 509 -24.61 5.51 19.58
C ARG A 509 -23.40 6.24 20.16
N TYR A 510 -22.43 6.60 19.31
CA TYR A 510 -21.26 7.37 19.72
C TYR A 510 -21.64 8.73 20.30
N TYR A 511 -22.51 9.50 19.62
CA TYR A 511 -22.96 10.80 20.12
C TYR A 511 -23.86 10.70 21.35
N ALA A 512 -24.69 9.66 21.48
CA ALA A 512 -25.45 9.42 22.69
C ALA A 512 -24.51 9.19 23.90
N HIS A 513 -23.40 8.48 23.69
CA HIS A 513 -22.40 8.30 24.74
C HIS A 513 -21.71 9.62 25.11
N ILE A 514 -21.32 10.42 24.12
CA ILE A 514 -20.73 11.75 24.37
C ILE A 514 -21.72 12.66 25.11
N SER A 515 -22.99 12.66 24.68
CA SER A 515 -24.07 13.44 25.30
C SER A 515 -24.23 13.13 26.79
N LEU A 516 -24.19 11.85 27.16
CA LEU A 516 -24.31 11.41 28.55
C LEU A 516 -23.09 11.80 29.41
N SER A 517 -22.00 12.27 28.79
CA SER A 517 -20.72 12.55 29.46
C SER A 517 -20.41 14.03 29.76
N ASN A 518 -21.44 14.90 29.83
CA ASN A 518 -21.42 16.35 30.21
C ASN A 518 -21.49 17.38 29.07
N LEU A 519 -22.23 17.14 27.98
CA LEU A 519 -22.64 18.22 27.08
C LEU A 519 -24.12 18.56 27.30
N ASP A 520 -24.40 19.80 27.74
CA ASP A 520 -25.72 20.40 27.78
C ASP A 520 -26.31 20.36 26.36
N ILE A 521 -27.17 19.38 26.07
CA ILE A 521 -27.91 19.32 24.81
C ILE A 521 -29.10 20.26 24.89
N ALA A 522 -29.22 21.07 23.84
CA ALA A 522 -30.29 22.02 23.67
C ALA A 522 -31.68 21.34 23.70
N THR A 523 -32.57 21.88 24.53
CA THR A 523 -33.85 21.23 24.89
C THR A 523 -35.03 21.64 24.03
N SER A 524 -34.80 22.40 22.95
CA SER A 524 -35.88 22.87 22.07
C SER A 524 -35.75 22.30 20.66
N ASP A 525 -36.89 21.94 20.04
CA ASP A 525 -36.94 21.41 18.67
C ASP A 525 -36.26 22.33 17.64
N ALA A 526 -36.25 23.64 17.88
CA ALA A 526 -35.56 24.61 17.04
C ALA A 526 -34.03 24.51 17.16
N GLU A 527 -33.52 24.26 18.36
CA GLU A 527 -32.09 24.04 18.59
C GLU A 527 -31.66 22.63 18.17
N ILE A 528 -32.51 21.61 18.31
CA ILE A 528 -32.24 20.25 17.80
C ILE A 528 -32.09 20.29 16.27
N ASN A 529 -32.97 21.00 15.57
CA ASN A 529 -32.87 21.17 14.11
C ASN A 529 -31.63 21.99 13.70
N ALA A 530 -31.29 23.04 14.45
CA ALA A 530 -30.10 23.86 14.18
C ALA A 530 -28.80 23.08 14.46
N VAL A 531 -28.74 22.34 15.56
CA VAL A 531 -27.61 21.49 15.95
C VAL A 531 -27.49 20.30 15.01
N GLY A 532 -28.60 19.66 14.62
CA GLY A 532 -28.63 18.59 13.62
C GLY A 532 -28.06 19.05 12.28
N ASN A 533 -28.52 20.20 11.75
CA ASN A 533 -27.98 20.77 10.53
C ASN A 533 -26.49 21.15 10.65
N THR A 534 -26.07 21.63 11.83
CA THR A 534 -24.66 21.95 12.09
C THR A 534 -23.80 20.70 12.18
N ILE A 535 -24.27 19.63 12.84
CA ILE A 535 -23.58 18.34 12.93
C ILE A 535 -23.47 17.71 11.53
N TRP A 536 -24.52 17.76 10.72
CA TRP A 536 -24.45 17.26 9.34
C TRP A 536 -23.49 18.07 8.48
N ALA A 537 -23.48 19.40 8.61
CA ALA A 537 -22.53 20.26 7.92
C ALA A 537 -21.08 20.06 8.40
N ASP A 538 -20.86 19.89 9.71
CA ASP A 538 -19.56 19.64 10.31
C ASP A 538 -19.06 18.23 10.01
N LEU A 539 -19.95 17.23 9.96
CA LEU A 539 -19.62 15.87 9.52
C LEU A 539 -19.22 15.88 8.03
N ALA A 540 -20.01 16.53 7.16
CA ALA A 540 -19.66 16.70 5.75
C ALA A 540 -18.31 17.44 5.57
N THR A 541 -18.07 18.48 6.37
CA THR A 541 -16.81 19.26 6.34
C THR A 541 -15.62 18.47 6.88
N SER A 542 -15.78 17.74 7.99
CA SER A 542 -14.72 16.89 8.55
C SER A 542 -14.41 15.71 7.65
N THR A 543 -15.43 15.17 6.99
CA THR A 543 -15.28 14.15 5.96
C THR A 543 -14.48 14.70 4.77
N GLY A 544 -14.77 15.92 4.30
CA GLY A 544 -13.97 16.57 3.25
C GLY A 544 -12.48 16.74 3.64
N ALA A 545 -12.20 17.04 4.90
CA ALA A 545 -10.83 17.09 5.43
C ALA A 545 -10.18 15.69 5.53
N VAL A 546 -10.94 14.66 5.93
CA VAL A 546 -10.50 13.26 5.94
C VAL A 546 -10.25 12.78 4.51
N LEU A 547 -11.07 13.15 3.54
CA LEU A 547 -10.89 12.84 2.11
C LEU A 547 -9.64 13.51 1.51
N THR A 548 -9.32 14.72 1.95
CA THR A 548 -8.06 15.39 1.59
C THR A 548 -6.86 14.63 2.18
N GLY A 549 -6.96 14.17 3.45
CA GLY A 549 -5.94 13.32 4.06
C GLY A 549 -5.86 11.90 3.45
N ILE A 550 -6.98 11.35 2.95
CA ILE A 550 -7.02 10.09 2.18
C ILE A 550 -6.38 10.26 0.80
N GLY A 551 -6.54 11.45 0.18
CA GLY A 551 -5.79 11.84 -1.02
C GLY A 551 -4.27 11.82 -0.79
N ASP A 552 -3.83 12.19 0.41
CA ASP A 552 -2.42 12.12 0.83
C ASP A 552 -1.98 10.69 1.26
N THR A 553 -2.91 9.80 1.66
CA THR A 553 -2.62 8.39 2.02
C THR A 553 -2.81 7.40 0.87
N ALA A 554 -3.18 7.86 -0.32
CA ALA A 554 -3.20 7.06 -1.55
C ALA A 554 -1.78 6.53 -1.93
N THR A 555 -0.73 6.95 -1.22
CA THR A 555 0.64 6.45 -1.31
C THR A 555 0.97 5.30 -0.35
N GLY A 556 0.05 4.89 0.54
CA GLY A 556 0.19 3.65 1.32
C GLY A 556 -0.12 3.78 2.81
N ASP A 557 -1.41 3.63 3.17
CA ASP A 557 -1.95 2.80 4.27
C ASP A 557 -3.30 3.40 4.73
N ALA A 558 -4.40 2.90 4.17
CA ALA A 558 -5.74 3.47 4.28
C ALA A 558 -6.64 2.81 5.34
N SER A 559 -6.04 2.17 6.35
CA SER A 559 -6.75 1.41 7.38
C SER A 559 -7.64 2.24 8.31
N SER A 560 -7.47 3.57 8.38
CA SER A 560 -7.98 4.38 9.50
C SER A 560 -9.50 4.54 9.58
N LEU A 561 -10.26 4.65 8.47
CA LEU A 561 -11.71 4.89 8.54
C LEU A 561 -12.51 3.63 8.89
N ALA A 562 -12.23 2.50 8.23
CA ALA A 562 -12.89 1.24 8.53
C ALA A 562 -12.49 0.69 9.90
N VAL A 563 -11.23 0.83 10.30
CA VAL A 563 -10.79 0.53 11.67
C VAL A 563 -11.48 1.47 12.66
N ALA A 564 -11.60 2.77 12.37
CA ALA A 564 -12.33 3.69 13.25
C ALA A 564 -13.81 3.30 13.42
N VAL A 565 -14.51 2.89 12.35
CA VAL A 565 -15.90 2.39 12.47
C VAL A 565 -15.96 1.09 13.28
N GLN A 566 -15.02 0.17 13.07
CA GLN A 566 -14.96 -1.10 13.80
C GLN A 566 -14.59 -0.90 15.28
N GLU A 567 -13.65 -0.01 15.59
CA GLU A 567 -13.28 0.39 16.94
C GLU A 567 -14.42 1.17 17.63
N LEU A 568 -15.14 2.02 16.91
CA LEU A 568 -16.34 2.71 17.41
C LEU A 568 -17.47 1.71 17.74
N ASP A 569 -17.66 0.68 16.93
CA ASP A 569 -18.68 -0.35 17.20
C ASP A 569 -18.27 -1.26 18.36
N ALA A 570 -16.98 -1.63 18.46
CA ALA A 570 -16.44 -2.37 19.60
C ALA A 570 -16.54 -1.57 20.92
N TRP A 571 -16.31 -0.26 20.87
CA TRP A 571 -16.48 0.63 22.03
C TRP A 571 -17.94 0.83 22.45
N ALA A 572 -18.87 0.68 21.51
CA ALA A 572 -20.30 0.79 21.76
C ALA A 572 -20.93 -0.49 22.35
N ASP A 573 -20.15 -1.56 22.60
CA ASP A 573 -20.63 -2.75 23.30
C ASP A 573 -20.94 -2.42 24.78
N PRO A 574 -22.22 -2.49 25.20
CA PRO A 574 -22.62 -2.18 26.58
C PRO A 574 -21.99 -3.10 27.63
N SER A 575 -21.52 -4.29 27.24
CA SER A 575 -20.96 -5.29 28.16
C SER A 575 -19.59 -4.90 28.72
N ASP A 576 -18.76 -4.18 27.95
CA ASP A 576 -17.49 -3.62 28.43
C ASP A 576 -17.70 -2.41 29.36
N VAL A 577 -18.81 -1.68 29.20
CA VAL A 577 -19.17 -0.56 30.06
C VAL A 577 -19.82 -1.02 31.37
N ALA A 578 -20.47 -2.19 31.39
CA ALA A 578 -21.02 -2.75 32.62
C ALA A 578 -19.93 -2.98 33.70
N GLY A 579 -18.71 -3.33 33.30
CA GLY A 579 -17.55 -3.43 34.18
C GLY A 579 -17.06 -2.09 34.76
N LEU A 580 -17.41 -0.95 34.13
CA LEU A 580 -17.09 0.40 34.60
C LEU A 580 -18.10 0.95 35.62
N THR A 581 -19.27 0.32 35.74
CA THR A 581 -20.31 0.75 36.70
C THR A 581 -20.17 0.09 38.08
N ASP A 582 -19.26 -0.87 38.25
CA ASP A 582 -18.94 -1.38 39.58
C ASP A 582 -18.07 -0.38 40.35
N SER A 583 -18.75 0.43 41.15
CA SER A 583 -18.18 1.46 42.03
C SER A 583 -17.05 0.98 42.97
N ASN A 584 -16.82 -0.34 43.09
CA ASN A 584 -15.75 -0.90 43.91
C ASN A 584 -14.40 -1.11 43.17
N THR A 585 -14.35 -0.96 41.85
CA THR A 585 -13.12 -1.25 41.06
C THR A 585 -12.41 0.02 40.54
N VAL A 586 -13.01 1.21 40.72
CA VAL A 586 -12.51 2.50 40.20
C VAL A 586 -11.44 3.16 41.12
N ALA A 587 -10.78 2.38 41.98
CA ALA A 587 -9.69 2.87 42.83
C ALA A 587 -8.28 2.72 42.20
N ASN A 588 -8.18 2.23 40.96
CA ASN A 588 -6.87 2.07 40.32
C ASN A 588 -6.44 3.34 39.57
N THR A 589 -5.41 4.00 40.10
CA THR A 589 -4.90 5.31 39.65
C THR A 589 -4.47 5.31 38.17
N SER A 590 -4.09 4.15 37.62
CA SER A 590 -3.69 4.00 36.21
C SER A 590 -4.83 4.27 35.21
N THR A 591 -6.07 3.92 35.56
CA THR A 591 -7.23 4.10 34.68
C THR A 591 -7.64 5.57 34.61
N ILE A 592 -7.57 6.27 35.74
CA ILE A 592 -7.84 7.72 35.82
C ILE A 592 -6.78 8.51 35.05
N THR A 593 -5.50 8.13 35.14
CA THR A 593 -4.42 8.77 34.37
C THR A 593 -4.56 8.52 32.87
N ARG A 594 -4.96 7.31 32.44
CA ARG A 594 -5.25 7.02 31.01
C ARG A 594 -6.41 7.85 30.48
N LEU A 595 -7.53 7.93 31.21
CA LEU A 595 -8.70 8.70 30.81
C LEU A 595 -8.44 10.21 30.79
N SER A 596 -7.67 10.72 31.75
CA SER A 596 -7.24 12.13 31.76
C SER A 596 -6.35 12.49 30.57
N LYS A 597 -5.48 11.57 30.12
CA LYS A 597 -4.59 11.77 28.97
C LYS A 597 -5.38 11.75 27.67
N ILE A 598 -6.31 10.81 27.52
CA ILE A 598 -7.20 10.74 26.33
C ILE A 598 -8.08 12.00 26.22
N GLY A 599 -8.62 12.50 27.34
CA GLY A 599 -9.39 13.74 27.35
C GLY A 599 -8.56 14.99 27.01
N SER A 600 -7.27 15.03 27.37
CA SER A 600 -6.37 16.12 26.95
C SER A 600 -6.00 16.02 25.47
N ASP A 601 -5.82 14.80 24.96
CA ASP A 601 -5.44 14.53 23.58
C ASP A 601 -6.59 14.86 22.62
N ALA A 602 -7.84 14.55 22.98
CA ALA A 602 -9.03 14.95 22.22
C ALA A 602 -9.23 16.48 22.17
N LYS A 603 -8.96 17.19 23.28
CA LYS A 603 -8.99 18.66 23.31
C LYS A 603 -7.85 19.29 22.49
N SER A 604 -6.68 18.69 22.52
CA SER A 604 -5.54 19.06 21.66
C SER A 604 -5.90 18.87 20.19
N PHE A 605 -6.51 17.74 19.82
CA PHE A 605 -6.95 17.44 18.46
C PHE A 605 -8.00 18.45 17.96
N ALA A 606 -9.02 18.77 18.77
CA ALA A 606 -10.02 19.79 18.46
C ALA A 606 -9.42 21.22 18.32
N GLY A 607 -8.38 21.53 19.10
CA GLY A 607 -7.65 22.80 18.97
C GLY A 607 -6.80 22.88 17.70
N ARG A 608 -6.20 21.75 17.29
CA ARG A 608 -5.39 21.65 16.06
C ARG A 608 -6.27 21.72 14.80
N THR A 609 -7.43 21.05 14.78
CA THR A 609 -8.38 21.12 13.65
C THR A 609 -8.98 22.52 13.45
N LYS A 610 -9.26 23.25 14.54
CA LYS A 610 -9.68 24.66 14.46
C LYS A 610 -8.60 25.57 13.85
N THR A 611 -7.33 25.27 14.13
CA THR A 611 -6.19 26.00 13.57
C THR A 611 -5.98 25.65 12.09
N LEU A 612 -6.09 24.38 11.73
CA LEU A 612 -6.02 23.88 10.35
C LEU A 612 -7.13 24.44 9.46
N LYS A 613 -8.38 24.57 9.97
CA LYS A 613 -9.50 25.22 9.25
C LYS A 613 -9.18 26.66 8.84
N GLY A 614 -8.56 27.42 9.75
CA GLY A 614 -8.15 28.81 9.48
C GLY A 614 -7.05 28.91 8.43
N THR A 615 -6.09 27.99 8.43
CA THR A 615 -5.00 27.92 7.44
C THR A 615 -5.52 27.44 6.08
N TRP A 616 -6.45 26.48 6.05
CA TRP A 616 -7.05 25.94 4.83
C TRP A 616 -7.96 26.94 4.12
N GLU A 617 -8.82 27.67 4.84
CA GLU A 617 -9.62 28.76 4.25
C GLU A 617 -8.76 29.88 3.67
N GLN A 618 -7.56 30.12 4.24
CA GLN A 618 -6.58 31.06 3.69
C GLN A 618 -5.86 30.50 2.46
N GLY A 619 -5.49 29.21 2.46
CA GLY A 619 -4.91 28.53 1.30
C GLY A 619 -5.87 28.47 0.11
N ARG A 620 -7.15 28.16 0.33
CA ARG A 620 -8.18 28.16 -0.72
C ARG A 620 -8.38 29.55 -1.34
N LYS A 621 -8.35 30.61 -0.52
CA LYS A 621 -8.41 32.00 -1.01
C LYS A 621 -7.18 32.37 -1.83
N LEU A 622 -5.99 31.90 -1.44
CA LEU A 622 -4.76 32.12 -2.19
C LEU A 622 -4.77 31.36 -3.53
N GLN A 623 -5.19 30.10 -3.53
CA GLN A 623 -5.30 29.29 -4.75
C GLN A 623 -6.32 29.87 -5.73
N GLN A 624 -7.49 30.29 -5.22
CA GLN A 624 -8.49 30.99 -6.05
C GLN A 624 -7.91 32.28 -6.63
N ALA A 625 -7.23 33.11 -5.82
CA ALA A 625 -6.59 34.32 -6.32
C ALA A 625 -5.50 34.04 -7.38
N MET A 626 -4.72 32.96 -7.23
CA MET A 626 -3.73 32.55 -8.22
C MET A 626 -4.35 32.07 -9.54
N ASN A 627 -5.48 31.36 -9.45
CA ASN A 627 -6.25 30.92 -10.61
C ASN A 627 -6.90 32.12 -11.33
N ASP A 628 -7.51 33.05 -10.58
CA ASP A 628 -8.08 34.28 -11.11
C ASP A 628 -6.99 35.12 -11.81
N VAL A 629 -5.76 35.19 -11.26
CA VAL A 629 -4.62 35.87 -11.90
C VAL A 629 -4.17 35.16 -13.19
N LYS A 630 -4.17 33.83 -13.23
CA LYS A 630 -3.87 33.06 -14.45
C LYS A 630 -4.93 33.28 -15.53
N GLU A 631 -6.21 33.23 -15.18
CA GLU A 631 -7.31 33.51 -16.11
C GLU A 631 -7.27 34.95 -16.64
N LEU A 632 -7.00 35.93 -15.77
CA LEU A 632 -6.83 37.32 -16.18
C LEU A 632 -5.60 37.54 -17.08
N ARG A 633 -4.50 36.82 -16.85
CA ARG A 633 -3.30 36.86 -17.71
C ARG A 633 -3.61 36.26 -19.09
N ASN A 634 -4.31 35.12 -19.14
CA ASN A 634 -4.75 34.50 -20.38
C ASN A 634 -5.76 35.38 -21.14
N ALA A 635 -6.67 36.06 -20.43
CA ALA A 635 -7.59 37.02 -21.00
C ALA A 635 -6.89 38.29 -21.52
N GLN A 636 -5.75 38.69 -20.94
CA GLN A 636 -4.92 39.79 -21.42
C GLN A 636 -4.11 39.46 -22.67
N GLU A 637 -3.65 38.21 -22.83
CA GLU A 637 -3.06 37.75 -24.10
C GLU A 637 -4.08 37.79 -25.25
N ILE A 638 -5.37 37.63 -24.94
CA ILE A 638 -6.48 37.78 -25.89
C ILE A 638 -6.86 39.26 -26.10
N ASN A 639 -6.76 40.12 -25.08
CA ASN A 639 -7.19 41.54 -25.11
C ASN A 639 -6.07 42.58 -25.31
N LEU A 640 -4.87 42.17 -25.73
CA LEU A 640 -3.80 43.09 -26.15
C LEU A 640 -4.16 43.96 -27.38
N VAL A 641 -5.41 43.92 -27.85
CA VAL A 641 -5.99 44.83 -28.85
C VAL A 641 -6.87 45.96 -28.24
N ALA A 642 -7.27 45.92 -26.95
CA ALA A 642 -8.18 46.95 -26.42
C ALA A 642 -8.07 47.23 -24.89
N GLY A 643 -6.99 47.92 -24.48
CA GLY A 643 -7.04 49.14 -23.65
C GLY A 643 -7.78 49.26 -22.30
N ALA A 644 -8.34 48.23 -21.67
CA ALA A 644 -9.01 48.38 -20.36
C ALA A 644 -8.95 47.10 -19.50
N GLY A 645 -8.11 47.09 -18.45
CA GLY A 645 -8.07 45.97 -17.49
C GLY A 645 -7.05 46.09 -16.34
N LYS A 646 -6.60 47.32 -16.01
CA LYS A 646 -5.47 47.51 -15.07
C LYS A 646 -5.86 47.41 -13.58
N THR A 647 -7.13 47.54 -13.23
CA THR A 647 -7.54 47.78 -11.83
C THR A 647 -7.78 46.49 -11.03
N GLU A 648 -8.26 45.43 -11.68
CA GLU A 648 -8.54 44.14 -11.01
C GLU A 648 -7.26 43.33 -10.76
N LEU A 649 -6.28 43.41 -11.68
CA LEU A 649 -4.97 42.77 -11.52
C LEU A 649 -4.18 43.36 -10.34
N GLN A 650 -4.34 44.66 -10.10
CA GLN A 650 -3.69 45.36 -8.99
C GLN A 650 -4.29 44.95 -7.64
N ALA A 651 -5.62 44.75 -7.58
CA ALA A 651 -6.29 44.23 -6.39
C ALA A 651 -5.92 42.77 -6.09
N ALA A 652 -5.79 41.92 -7.12
CA ALA A 652 -5.37 40.53 -6.94
C ALA A 652 -3.89 40.40 -6.51
N GLN A 653 -3.00 41.23 -7.07
CA GLN A 653 -1.58 41.27 -6.67
C GLN A 653 -1.40 41.78 -5.24
N GLU A 654 -2.18 42.78 -4.80
CA GLU A 654 -2.17 43.26 -3.42
C GLU A 654 -2.58 42.17 -2.42
N ILE A 655 -3.51 41.28 -2.78
CA ILE A 655 -3.90 40.13 -1.94
C ILE A 655 -2.76 39.09 -1.85
N VAL A 656 -2.07 38.81 -2.95
CA VAL A 656 -0.92 37.90 -2.98
C VAL A 656 0.23 38.46 -2.13
N ASP A 657 0.54 39.75 -2.27
CA ASP A 657 1.61 40.42 -1.54
C ASP A 657 1.30 40.54 -0.03
N GLU A 658 0.01 40.63 0.35
CA GLU A 658 -0.40 40.64 1.77
C GLU A 658 -0.33 39.24 2.42
N LEU A 659 -0.59 38.18 1.66
CA LEU A 659 -0.67 36.82 2.18
C LEU A 659 0.68 36.08 2.15
N ALA A 660 1.52 36.31 1.15
CA ALA A 660 2.80 35.60 0.99
C ALA A 660 3.74 35.70 2.22
N PRO A 661 3.91 36.86 2.89
CA PRO A 661 4.76 36.96 4.08
C PRO A 661 4.19 36.23 5.31
N LYS A 662 2.86 36.04 5.37
CA LYS A 662 2.18 35.38 6.50
C LYS A 662 2.33 33.85 6.44
N PHE A 663 2.60 33.30 5.25
CA PHE A 663 2.89 31.88 5.06
C PHE A 663 4.38 31.55 5.25
N ALA A 664 5.30 32.45 4.88
CA ALA A 664 6.75 32.26 5.01
C ALA A 664 7.28 32.20 6.45
N HIS A 665 6.47 32.56 7.46
CA HIS A 665 6.89 32.61 8.87
C HIS A 665 6.28 31.50 9.74
N LYS A 666 5.44 30.63 9.15
CA LYS A 666 4.71 29.55 9.84
C LYS A 666 5.03 28.13 9.36
N PHE A 667 5.69 28.01 8.21
CA PHE A 667 6.57 26.87 7.91
C PHE A 667 7.94 27.16 8.53
#